data_AF-A0A819WDY1-F1
#
_entry.id   AF-A0A819WDY1-F1
#
_cell.length_a   1.000
_cell.length_b   1.000
_cell.length_c   1.000
_cell.angle_alpha   90.00
_cell.angle_beta   90.00
_cell.angle_gamma   90.00
#
_symmetry.space_group_name_H-M   'P 1'
#
loop_
_entity.id
_entity.type
_entity.pdbx_description
1 polymer ?
#
loop_
_entity_poly.entity_id
_entity_poly.type
_entity_poly.pdbx_seq_one_letter_code
_entity_poly.pdbx_strand_id
1 'polypeptide(L)'
;MSNELFLRYLLSFDNLIIDPKKLDLCMDMNKPLAHYFISSSHNTYLAGSQLTGRSSVEMYRQVLLTGCRCIELDVVDSERKNDEPEIKHKNTPVRPVLFIEVIVAIKEYAFKVTSYPLILSIENLCGPKAQAKMAQYFVDIFGEHLITEPLKTHPCEENYPLPSPNDLKYKILIKNKKLNPNPNPSPNSISKVNNGNNRTLPRKPTSVSTSSSDQSTDISTVPPSPKNLCHMTQSDDSNKSKEAVFEQISSLASHEQLMNKNPRYCVLIDNADSSEECTDINETNPSESQSANNDRYRESKATKAMSDLVHYVVPVRFKTFALAEERNRSFEMSSFSEDRALNIVREQAKEFLSYNQRQLCRIYPRGTRWESSNFNPYIFWPIGCQMCALNYQTLDVPMQLNLGLFSFNNACGYIEKPLALCQLKRSFDPRVRMNIENVAGYQIHIKVISGQFLCQDREPTFVDIQMYGMYGDTTKRHEFLVRAKRWNGFQAIYDDTDIDSNKYNIRFPNVTLPEMAALRFVVSTEDGTFIGQSFIPIAHIRPGYRYVVLRNQINIPINSSSLLIFIEINIHINAEYQDIASKLVDPLMSQTKNLNKSDQDSNNETNKYDKIVSKILVRNHSLSSIQQENTGRTQIETISSDETKSYQKHLIAASRLHERKILCNVLSLNDIISKEIVKGDRTIHDKLRRISIDYQKKIEKEEDIFQRCFNLQCDTHRDKSTMTNNSENKCQTSEILKKNIEQAEQSLLSLHSKKFNQQEELECSSLDEYYSTIEKHIKNDYRRQTNQIDKILQE
;
A
#
# COMPACT_ATOMS: atom_id res chain seq x y z
N MET A 1 -14.46 16.21 -33.65
CA MET A 1 -14.75 14.98 -32.87
C MET A 1 -16.24 14.99 -32.54
N SER A 2 -16.98 13.89 -32.70
CA SER A 2 -18.40 13.83 -32.28
C SER A 2 -18.52 13.64 -30.76
N ASN A 3 -19.67 13.95 -30.17
CA ASN A 3 -19.93 13.74 -28.74
C ASN A 3 -19.72 12.27 -28.33
N GLU A 4 -20.17 11.33 -29.16
CA GLU A 4 -19.96 9.89 -28.94
C GLU A 4 -18.47 9.52 -28.95
N LEU A 5 -17.70 10.03 -29.92
CA LEU A 5 -16.27 9.76 -30.00
C LEU A 5 -15.50 10.40 -28.83
N PHE A 6 -15.96 11.56 -28.34
CA PHE A 6 -15.42 12.19 -27.14
C PHE A 6 -15.73 11.39 -25.86
N LEU A 7 -16.95 10.85 -25.72
CA LEU A 7 -17.29 9.95 -24.62
C LEU A 7 -16.47 8.64 -24.66
N ARG A 8 -16.26 8.06 -25.85
CA ARG A 8 -15.37 6.91 -26.05
C ARG A 8 -13.92 7.24 -25.65
N TYR A 9 -13.43 8.44 -25.97
CA TYR A 9 -12.11 8.91 -25.53
C TYR A 9 -12.05 9.07 -24.00
N LEU A 10 -13.07 9.67 -23.36
CA LEU A 10 -13.05 9.85 -21.90
C LEU A 10 -12.97 8.52 -21.12
N LEU A 11 -13.54 7.46 -21.69
CA LEU A 11 -13.52 6.09 -21.17
C LEU A 11 -12.31 5.25 -21.66
N SER A 12 -11.46 5.77 -22.55
CA SER A 12 -10.35 5.01 -23.13
C SER A 12 -9.13 4.94 -22.20
N PHE A 13 -8.22 4.00 -22.51
CA PHE A 13 -6.93 3.86 -21.83
C PHE A 13 -6.08 5.15 -21.85
N ASP A 14 -6.23 5.99 -22.89
CA ASP A 14 -5.49 7.25 -23.02
C ASP A 14 -5.90 8.29 -21.95
N ASN A 15 -7.13 8.19 -21.43
CA ASN A 15 -7.75 9.17 -20.53
C ASN A 15 -7.84 8.70 -19.05
N LEU A 16 -7.21 7.57 -18.70
CA LEU A 16 -7.15 7.06 -17.33
C LEU A 16 -6.59 8.07 -16.33
N ILE A 17 -7.12 8.07 -15.10
CA ILE A 17 -6.70 8.99 -14.02
C ILE A 17 -5.26 8.77 -13.53
N ILE A 18 -4.76 7.54 -13.65
CA ILE A 18 -3.38 7.15 -13.39
C ILE A 18 -2.83 6.55 -14.69
N ASP A 19 -1.61 6.89 -15.07
CA ASP A 19 -0.88 6.20 -16.15
C ASP A 19 -0.56 4.76 -15.69
N PRO A 20 -0.98 3.70 -16.42
CA PRO A 20 -0.69 2.31 -16.07
C PRO A 20 0.79 2.04 -15.74
N LYS A 21 1.73 2.75 -16.36
CA LYS A 21 3.18 2.63 -16.10
C LYS A 21 3.60 3.03 -14.68
N LYS A 22 2.71 3.70 -13.92
CA LYS A 22 2.90 4.02 -12.48
C LYS A 22 2.42 2.90 -11.56
N LEU A 23 1.66 1.94 -12.09
CA LEU A 23 1.29 0.71 -11.40
C LEU A 23 2.37 -0.37 -11.55
N ASP A 24 3.15 -0.33 -12.64
CA ASP A 24 4.32 -1.19 -12.84
C ASP A 24 5.47 -0.92 -11.84
N LEU A 25 6.50 -1.76 -11.87
CA LEU A 25 7.70 -1.64 -11.04
C LEU A 25 8.58 -0.48 -11.56
N CYS A 26 8.27 0.74 -11.12
CA CYS A 26 8.84 1.98 -11.66
C CYS A 26 9.71 2.80 -10.68
N MET A 27 9.80 2.39 -9.40
CA MET A 27 10.59 3.09 -8.38
C MET A 27 12.05 2.59 -8.34
N ASP A 28 12.97 3.37 -7.79
CA ASP A 28 14.36 2.92 -7.63
C ASP A 28 14.43 1.92 -6.48
N MET A 29 14.89 0.70 -6.76
CA MET A 29 14.97 -0.42 -5.80
C MET A 29 16.40 -0.67 -5.29
N ASN A 30 17.32 0.27 -5.54
CA ASN A 30 18.75 0.20 -5.16
C ASN A 30 19.11 1.09 -3.96
N LYS A 31 18.16 1.78 -3.33
CA LYS A 31 18.41 2.62 -2.14
C LYS A 31 18.43 1.75 -0.88
N PRO A 32 18.98 2.21 0.26
CA PRO A 32 18.96 1.46 1.51
C PRO A 32 17.54 1.09 1.95
N LEU A 33 17.34 -0.09 2.58
CA LEU A 33 16.02 -0.52 3.09
C LEU A 33 15.28 0.54 3.94
N ALA A 34 16.00 1.41 4.66
CA ALA A 34 15.40 2.49 5.45
C ALA A 34 14.67 3.56 4.62
N HIS A 35 14.89 3.60 3.30
CA HIS A 35 14.30 4.58 2.36
C HIS A 35 12.95 4.13 1.77
N TYR A 36 12.37 3.02 2.22
CA TYR A 36 11.09 2.51 1.72
C TYR A 36 10.04 2.40 2.83
N PHE A 37 8.78 2.66 2.49
CA PHE A 37 7.67 2.08 3.22
C PHE A 37 7.56 0.59 2.86
N ILE A 38 7.32 -0.25 3.87
CA ILE A 38 7.34 -1.71 3.76
C ILE A 38 5.97 -2.23 4.21
N SER A 39 5.28 -2.92 3.32
CA SER A 39 3.96 -3.50 3.61
C SER A 39 4.09 -4.53 4.75
N SER A 40 3.41 -4.27 5.87
CA SER A 40 3.70 -4.92 7.16
C SER A 40 2.43 -5.41 7.86
N SER A 41 2.46 -6.65 8.37
CA SER A 41 1.40 -7.30 9.11
C SER A 41 1.75 -7.43 10.60
N HIS A 42 0.72 -7.33 11.44
CA HIS A 42 0.74 -7.60 12.88
C HIS A 42 -0.07 -8.87 13.17
N ASN A 43 0.41 -9.71 14.09
CA ASN A 43 -0.18 -11.00 14.47
C ASN A 43 -0.71 -11.80 13.27
N THR A 44 0.13 -11.97 12.25
CA THR A 44 -0.22 -12.44 10.89
C THR A 44 -0.98 -13.77 10.87
N TYR A 45 -0.80 -14.61 11.88
CA TYR A 45 -1.50 -15.88 12.04
C TYR A 45 -3.00 -15.74 12.37
N LEU A 46 -3.47 -14.60 12.87
CA LEU A 46 -4.86 -14.41 13.31
C LEU A 46 -5.82 -14.15 12.15
N ALA A 47 -6.90 -14.93 12.08
CA ALA A 47 -8.01 -14.74 11.13
C ALA A 47 -9.23 -14.03 11.77
N GLY A 48 -9.05 -13.27 12.86
CA GLY A 48 -10.14 -12.59 13.57
C GLY A 48 -9.68 -11.70 14.72
N SER A 49 -10.51 -11.59 15.76
CA SER A 49 -10.20 -10.86 17.01
C SER A 49 -8.91 -11.37 17.68
N GLN A 50 -8.27 -10.56 18.52
CA GLN A 50 -7.06 -10.94 19.25
C GLN A 50 -7.33 -12.04 20.29
N LEU A 51 -8.53 -12.06 20.89
CA LEU A 51 -8.86 -12.97 21.99
C LEU A 51 -9.51 -14.29 21.56
N THR A 52 -10.29 -14.28 20.48
CA THR A 52 -11.12 -15.42 20.03
C THR A 52 -10.93 -15.79 18.56
N GLY A 53 -10.22 -14.97 17.77
CA GLY A 53 -9.90 -15.27 16.38
C GLY A 53 -8.96 -16.46 16.26
N ARG A 54 -9.24 -17.38 15.32
CA ARG A 54 -8.42 -18.57 15.11
C ARG A 54 -7.03 -18.22 14.55
N SER A 55 -6.00 -18.90 15.03
CA SER A 55 -4.70 -19.01 14.34
C SER A 55 -4.86 -19.83 13.05
N SER A 56 -4.15 -19.46 11.98
CA SER A 56 -4.25 -20.11 10.68
C SER A 56 -2.97 -19.99 9.85
N VAL A 57 -2.50 -21.12 9.31
CA VAL A 57 -1.42 -21.16 8.31
C VAL A 57 -1.83 -20.43 7.02
N GLU A 58 -3.13 -20.44 6.68
CA GLU A 58 -3.65 -19.82 5.46
C GLU A 58 -3.50 -18.28 5.47
N MET A 59 -3.55 -17.65 6.64
CA MET A 59 -3.39 -16.20 6.73
C MET A 59 -2.00 -15.75 6.25
N TYR A 60 -0.94 -16.53 6.53
CA TYR A 60 0.39 -16.25 5.97
C TYR A 60 0.40 -16.31 4.44
N ARG A 61 -0.27 -17.29 3.83
CA ARG A 61 -0.37 -17.39 2.36
C ARG A 61 -1.07 -16.18 1.77
N GLN A 62 -2.26 -15.86 2.28
CA GLN A 62 -3.07 -14.74 1.80
C GLN A 62 -2.34 -13.40 1.98
N VAL A 63 -1.75 -13.16 3.16
CA VAL A 63 -0.99 -11.93 3.44
C VAL A 63 0.23 -11.82 2.51
N LEU A 64 0.98 -12.89 2.26
CA LEU A 64 2.10 -12.87 1.31
C LEU A 64 1.65 -12.62 -0.14
N LEU A 65 0.49 -13.14 -0.55
CA LEU A 65 -0.11 -12.90 -1.88
C LEU A 65 -0.58 -11.45 -2.09
N THR A 66 -0.87 -10.68 -1.03
CA THR A 66 -1.11 -9.22 -1.15
C THR A 66 0.16 -8.42 -1.46
N GLY A 67 1.32 -9.07 -1.46
CA GLY A 67 2.62 -8.42 -1.57
C GLY A 67 3.27 -8.05 -0.23
N CYS A 68 2.62 -8.28 0.92
CA CYS A 68 3.17 -7.97 2.25
C CYS A 68 4.58 -8.56 2.48
N ARG A 69 5.49 -7.75 3.06
CA ARG A 69 6.95 -8.01 3.17
C ARG A 69 7.49 -8.01 4.61
N CYS A 70 6.67 -7.73 5.61
CA CYS A 70 7.02 -7.94 7.01
C CYS A 70 5.85 -8.65 7.70
N ILE A 71 6.09 -9.86 8.22
CA ILE A 71 5.06 -10.71 8.84
C ILE A 71 5.50 -11.15 10.24
N GLU A 72 4.53 -11.43 11.10
CA GLU A 72 4.74 -11.67 12.53
C GLU A 72 4.42 -13.10 12.95
N LEU A 73 5.30 -13.68 13.78
CA LEU A 73 5.23 -15.04 14.29
C LEU A 73 5.43 -15.01 15.82
N ASP A 74 4.34 -15.18 16.57
CA ASP A 74 4.36 -15.32 18.04
C ASP A 74 4.61 -16.79 18.39
N VAL A 75 5.87 -17.13 18.73
CA VAL A 75 6.30 -18.53 18.84
C VAL A 75 6.45 -18.95 20.30
N VAL A 76 5.71 -20.00 20.66
CA VAL A 76 5.64 -20.59 22.00
C VAL A 76 6.09 -22.05 21.97
N ASP A 77 6.52 -22.58 23.12
CA ASP A 77 6.74 -24.02 23.28
C ASP A 77 5.39 -24.77 23.20
N SER A 78 5.33 -25.88 22.45
CA SER A 78 4.14 -26.73 22.39
C SER A 78 3.86 -27.39 23.75
N GLU A 79 2.64 -27.21 24.26
CA GLU A 79 2.13 -27.92 25.44
C GLU A 79 1.97 -29.43 25.21
N ARG A 80 2.04 -29.90 23.95
CA ARG A 80 1.65 -31.26 23.55
C ARG A 80 2.79 -32.10 22.98
N LYS A 81 3.80 -31.45 22.38
CA LYS A 81 4.93 -32.10 21.73
C LYS A 81 6.22 -31.54 22.30
N ASN A 82 6.97 -32.37 23.04
CA ASN A 82 8.22 -31.95 23.64
C ASN A 82 9.17 -31.30 22.61
N ASP A 83 9.68 -30.14 23.00
CA ASP A 83 10.67 -29.37 22.24
C ASP A 83 10.19 -28.90 20.85
N GLU A 84 8.89 -28.98 20.51
CA GLU A 84 8.33 -28.41 19.26
C GLU A 84 7.85 -26.96 19.42
N PRO A 85 8.20 -26.04 18.51
CA PRO A 85 7.62 -24.70 18.46
C PRO A 85 6.20 -24.70 17.83
N GLU A 86 5.33 -23.87 18.40
CA GLU A 86 3.95 -23.61 17.94
C GLU A 86 3.71 -22.09 17.84
N ILE A 87 2.75 -21.66 17.01
CA ILE A 87 2.39 -20.24 16.84
C ILE A 87 1.01 -19.97 17.41
N LYS A 88 0.92 -19.01 18.34
CA LYS A 88 -0.30 -18.71 19.10
C LYS A 88 -0.25 -17.34 19.77
N HIS A 89 -1.38 -16.61 19.77
CA HIS A 89 -1.51 -15.41 20.60
C HIS A 89 -1.51 -15.77 22.10
N LYS A 90 -0.63 -15.11 22.87
CA LYS A 90 -0.41 -15.40 24.30
C LYS A 90 -1.70 -15.39 25.11
N ASN A 91 -1.82 -16.27 26.10
CA ASN A 91 -2.93 -16.33 27.06
C ASN A 91 -4.35 -16.45 26.47
N THR A 92 -4.48 -16.76 25.18
CA THR A 92 -5.79 -17.03 24.55
C THR A 92 -6.17 -18.52 24.67
N PRO A 93 -7.48 -18.85 24.64
CA PRO A 93 -7.96 -20.22 24.47
C PRO A 93 -7.85 -20.72 23.01
N VAL A 94 -7.37 -19.88 22.09
CA VAL A 94 -7.24 -20.18 20.66
C VAL A 94 -6.27 -21.35 20.46
N ARG A 95 -6.58 -22.23 19.51
CA ARG A 95 -5.70 -23.36 19.17
C ARG A 95 -4.44 -22.86 18.45
N PRO A 96 -3.25 -23.32 18.84
CA PRO A 96 -2.01 -23.04 18.11
C PRO A 96 -2.03 -23.65 16.70
N VAL A 97 -1.19 -23.14 15.81
CA VAL A 97 -0.78 -23.81 14.57
C VAL A 97 0.68 -24.26 14.70
N LEU A 98 1.07 -25.34 14.00
CA LEU A 98 2.44 -25.83 14.07
C LEU A 98 3.39 -24.85 13.36
N PHE A 99 4.50 -24.50 14.01
CA PHE A 99 5.47 -23.58 13.44
C PHE A 99 6.04 -24.10 12.10
N ILE A 100 6.35 -25.39 12.01
CA ILE A 100 6.85 -26.02 10.77
C ILE A 100 5.89 -25.86 9.58
N GLU A 101 4.57 -25.97 9.79
CA GLU A 101 3.57 -25.78 8.73
C GLU A 101 3.54 -24.33 8.23
N VAL A 102 3.73 -23.37 9.13
CA VAL A 102 3.87 -21.95 8.80
C VAL A 102 5.16 -21.68 8.04
N ILE A 103 6.30 -22.25 8.45
CA ILE A 103 7.58 -22.06 7.73
C ILE A 103 7.52 -22.67 6.33
N VAL A 104 6.92 -23.85 6.15
CA VAL A 104 6.67 -24.44 4.82
C VAL A 104 5.77 -23.53 3.97
N ALA A 105 4.68 -23.01 4.52
CA ALA A 105 3.80 -22.09 3.80
C ALA A 105 4.50 -20.77 3.44
N ILE A 106 5.33 -20.21 4.33
CA ILE A 106 6.14 -19.02 4.04
C ILE A 106 7.13 -19.34 2.91
N LYS A 107 7.84 -20.48 2.95
CA LYS A 107 8.78 -20.87 1.88
C LYS A 107 8.10 -20.95 0.51
N GLU A 108 6.91 -21.50 0.45
CA GLU A 108 6.16 -21.65 -0.81
C GLU A 108 5.64 -20.30 -1.33
N TYR A 109 5.15 -19.39 -0.47
CA TYR A 109 4.47 -18.16 -0.87
C TYR A 109 5.32 -16.89 -0.83
N ALA A 110 6.47 -16.89 -0.15
CA ALA A 110 7.28 -15.69 0.11
C ALA A 110 7.57 -14.85 -1.14
N PHE A 111 7.83 -15.50 -2.28
CA PHE A 111 8.24 -14.83 -3.51
C PHE A 111 7.33 -15.09 -4.72
N LYS A 112 6.08 -15.56 -4.52
CA LYS A 112 5.14 -15.84 -5.63
C LYS A 112 4.70 -14.59 -6.41
N VAL A 113 4.55 -13.45 -5.72
CA VAL A 113 4.06 -12.19 -6.31
C VAL A 113 5.12 -11.10 -6.42
N THR A 114 6.28 -11.28 -5.77
CA THR A 114 7.36 -10.28 -5.72
C THR A 114 8.68 -10.96 -5.39
N SER A 115 9.78 -10.50 -6.01
CA SER A 115 11.14 -11.00 -5.73
C SER A 115 11.80 -10.31 -4.53
N TYR A 116 11.19 -9.28 -3.97
CA TYR A 116 11.80 -8.44 -2.94
C TYR A 116 11.76 -9.06 -1.53
N PRO A 117 12.74 -8.73 -0.67
CA PRO A 117 12.99 -9.41 0.60
C PRO A 117 11.78 -9.51 1.53
N LEU A 118 11.79 -10.54 2.37
CA LEU A 118 10.77 -10.79 3.39
C LEU A 118 11.38 -10.71 4.78
N ILE A 119 10.80 -9.92 5.67
CA ILE A 119 11.19 -9.81 7.08
C ILE A 119 10.24 -10.65 7.93
N LEU A 120 10.80 -11.53 8.77
CA LEU A 120 10.05 -12.29 9.78
C LEU A 120 10.27 -11.65 11.16
N SER A 121 9.24 -11.00 11.69
CA SER A 121 9.19 -10.49 13.06
C SER A 121 8.86 -11.65 13.99
N ILE A 122 9.88 -12.19 14.67
CA ILE A 122 9.70 -13.29 15.62
C ILE A 122 9.51 -12.70 17.01
N GLU A 123 8.34 -12.93 17.60
CA GLU A 123 8.12 -12.72 19.03
C GLU A 123 8.37 -14.07 19.74
N ASN A 124 9.54 -14.18 20.38
CA ASN A 124 10.08 -15.45 20.82
C ASN A 124 9.82 -15.70 22.31
N LEU A 125 8.97 -16.67 22.63
CA LEU A 125 8.73 -17.19 23.99
C LEU A 125 9.29 -18.61 24.20
N CYS A 126 9.93 -19.20 23.19
CA CYS A 126 10.38 -20.58 23.26
C CYS A 126 11.55 -20.78 24.24
N GLY A 127 11.58 -21.95 24.87
CA GLY A 127 12.73 -22.45 25.62
C GLY A 127 13.90 -22.82 24.69
N PRO A 128 15.12 -23.04 25.22
CA PRO A 128 16.32 -23.19 24.40
C PRO A 128 16.28 -24.32 23.37
N LYS A 129 15.56 -25.41 23.66
CA LYS A 129 15.45 -26.56 22.76
C LYS A 129 14.50 -26.31 21.58
N ALA A 130 13.33 -25.72 21.83
CA ALA A 130 12.43 -25.34 20.76
C ALA A 130 13.03 -24.22 19.90
N GLN A 131 13.77 -23.26 20.50
CA GLN A 131 14.57 -22.30 19.73
C GLN A 131 15.61 -22.97 18.82
N ALA A 132 16.26 -24.06 19.27
CA ALA A 132 17.17 -24.82 18.42
C ALA A 132 16.43 -25.48 17.23
N LYS A 133 15.22 -26.03 17.45
CA LYS A 133 14.37 -26.51 16.34
C LYS A 133 13.89 -25.38 15.43
N MET A 134 13.54 -24.20 15.94
CA MET A 134 13.18 -23.03 15.13
C MET A 134 14.33 -22.65 14.19
N ALA A 135 15.56 -22.53 14.72
CA ALA A 135 16.74 -22.23 13.93
C ALA A 135 17.02 -23.32 12.89
N GLN A 136 16.88 -24.60 13.26
CA GLN A 136 16.99 -25.72 12.33
C GLN A 136 15.94 -25.64 11.21
N TYR A 137 14.66 -25.45 11.53
CA TYR A 137 13.60 -25.33 10.53
C TYR A 137 13.80 -24.13 9.59
N PHE A 138 14.31 -23.01 10.09
CA PHE A 138 14.67 -21.88 9.23
C PHE A 138 15.78 -22.27 8.23
N VAL A 139 16.87 -22.88 8.70
CA VAL A 139 17.99 -23.30 7.83
C VAL A 139 17.54 -24.38 6.83
N ASP A 140 16.92 -25.45 7.30
CA ASP A 140 16.56 -26.62 6.50
C ASP A 140 15.47 -26.31 5.45
N ILE A 141 14.48 -25.46 5.77
CA ILE A 141 13.33 -25.19 4.89
C ILE A 141 13.56 -23.97 3.99
N PHE A 142 14.15 -22.89 4.50
CA PHE A 142 14.43 -21.72 3.66
C PHE A 142 15.68 -21.91 2.79
N GLY A 143 16.69 -22.62 3.28
CA GLY A 143 17.93 -22.89 2.56
C GLY A 143 18.59 -21.60 2.07
N GLU A 144 18.96 -21.55 0.79
CA GLU A 144 19.59 -20.39 0.13
C GLU A 144 18.80 -19.06 0.24
N HIS A 145 17.51 -19.10 0.60
CA HIS A 145 16.70 -17.90 0.75
C HIS A 145 16.93 -17.25 2.12
N LEU A 146 17.45 -17.95 3.13
CA LEU A 146 17.77 -17.37 4.43
C LEU A 146 19.08 -16.55 4.35
N ILE A 147 19.11 -15.39 5.01
CA ILE A 147 20.38 -14.69 5.30
C ILE A 147 21.00 -15.33 6.56
N THR A 148 22.09 -16.08 6.37
CA THR A 148 22.89 -16.68 7.45
C THR A 148 24.17 -15.90 7.76
N GLU A 149 24.59 -15.00 6.86
CA GLU A 149 25.77 -14.13 7.00
C GLU A 149 25.49 -12.77 6.34
N PRO A 150 26.10 -11.66 6.80
CA PRO A 150 26.01 -10.37 6.12
C PRO A 150 26.61 -10.43 4.70
N LEU A 151 26.01 -9.67 3.78
CA LEU A 151 26.59 -9.42 2.45
C LEU A 151 27.95 -8.72 2.60
N LYS A 152 28.95 -9.17 1.83
CA LYS A 152 30.31 -8.60 1.84
C LYS A 152 30.36 -7.10 1.53
N THR A 153 29.39 -6.59 0.78
CA THR A 153 29.25 -5.16 0.42
C THR A 153 28.59 -4.31 1.51
N HIS A 154 27.90 -4.95 2.46
CA HIS A 154 27.15 -4.30 3.53
C HIS A 154 27.41 -5.04 4.86
N PRO A 155 28.61 -4.97 5.44
CA PRO A 155 28.88 -5.55 6.76
C PRO A 155 27.97 -4.92 7.82
N CYS A 156 27.62 -5.69 8.86
CA CYS A 156 26.83 -5.19 10.00
C CYS A 156 27.71 -4.40 10.97
N GLU A 157 28.24 -3.28 10.50
CA GLU A 157 29.19 -2.40 11.20
C GLU A 157 28.64 -0.95 11.29
N GLU A 158 29.33 -0.12 12.08
CA GLU A 158 28.99 1.30 12.24
C GLU A 158 29.25 2.07 10.94
N ASN A 159 28.49 3.13 10.67
CA ASN A 159 28.54 3.96 9.45
C ASN A 159 28.05 3.28 8.16
N TYR A 160 27.88 1.95 8.11
CA TYR A 160 27.35 1.28 6.92
C TYR A 160 25.83 1.47 6.78
N PRO A 161 25.31 1.73 5.57
CA PRO A 161 23.88 1.75 5.31
C PRO A 161 23.31 0.33 5.30
N LEU A 162 21.99 0.22 5.42
CA LEU A 162 21.31 -1.04 5.09
C LEU A 162 21.47 -1.36 3.60
N PRO A 163 21.58 -2.65 3.22
CA PRO A 163 21.49 -3.06 1.82
C PRO A 163 20.14 -2.67 1.20
N SER A 164 20.08 -2.67 -0.12
CA SER A 164 18.87 -2.35 -0.87
C SER A 164 17.90 -3.53 -1.00
N PRO A 165 16.63 -3.28 -1.35
CA PRO A 165 15.71 -4.33 -1.77
C PRO A 165 16.25 -5.19 -2.92
N ASN A 166 17.02 -4.61 -3.87
CA ASN A 166 17.65 -5.36 -4.96
C ASN A 166 18.78 -6.28 -4.47
N ASP A 167 19.64 -5.82 -3.55
CA ASP A 167 20.73 -6.63 -2.97
C ASP A 167 20.21 -7.86 -2.22
N LEU A 168 18.97 -7.79 -1.72
CA LEU A 168 18.30 -8.80 -0.92
C LEU A 168 17.16 -9.52 -1.67
N LYS A 169 17.18 -9.53 -3.01
CA LYS A 169 16.22 -10.29 -3.80
C LYS A 169 16.22 -11.79 -3.44
N TYR A 170 15.01 -12.35 -3.28
CA TYR A 170 14.74 -13.71 -2.82
C TYR A 170 15.27 -14.05 -1.42
N LYS A 171 15.54 -13.03 -0.58
CA LYS A 171 16.07 -13.22 0.77
C LYS A 171 15.03 -13.03 1.88
N ILE A 172 15.17 -13.87 2.91
CA ILE A 172 14.38 -13.86 4.14
C ILE A 172 15.29 -13.42 5.28
N LEU A 173 14.83 -12.41 6.03
CA LEU A 173 15.56 -11.78 7.12
C LEU A 173 14.84 -12.07 8.44
N ILE A 174 15.57 -12.56 9.44
CA ILE A 174 15.02 -12.82 10.78
C ILE A 174 15.21 -11.58 11.65
N LYS A 175 14.11 -11.03 12.17
CA LYS A 175 14.09 -10.06 13.27
C LYS A 175 13.78 -10.83 14.55
N ASN A 176 14.81 -11.07 15.34
CA ASN A 176 14.75 -11.69 16.67
C ASN A 176 15.89 -11.11 17.53
N LYS A 177 15.83 -11.25 18.85
CA LYS A 177 16.92 -10.84 19.75
C LYS A 177 18.27 -11.45 19.33
N LYS A 178 19.32 -10.64 19.38
CA LYS A 178 20.71 -11.04 19.12
C LYS A 178 21.52 -11.02 20.42
N LEU A 179 22.38 -12.01 20.62
CA LEU A 179 23.36 -12.01 21.70
C LEU A 179 24.46 -11.00 21.39
N ASN A 180 24.86 -10.21 22.39
CA ASN A 180 26.05 -9.37 22.26
C ASN A 180 27.29 -10.28 22.16
N PRO A 181 28.19 -10.08 21.19
CA PRO A 181 29.54 -10.64 21.31
C PRO A 181 30.18 -10.07 22.58
N ASN A 182 30.76 -10.93 23.41
CA ASN A 182 31.21 -10.57 24.76
C ASN A 182 32.12 -9.32 24.75
N PRO A 183 31.97 -8.40 25.72
CA PRO A 183 33.08 -7.50 26.04
C PRO A 183 34.27 -8.36 26.49
N ASN A 184 35.46 -8.07 25.98
CA ASN A 184 36.68 -8.80 26.36
C ASN A 184 36.84 -8.80 27.89
N PRO A 185 37.13 -9.96 28.52
CA PRO A 185 37.43 -9.98 29.95
C PRO A 185 38.68 -9.13 30.18
N SER A 186 38.56 -8.09 31.00
CA SER A 186 39.71 -7.28 31.40
C SER A 186 40.70 -8.16 32.16
N PRO A 187 42.01 -8.09 31.88
CA PRO A 187 43.00 -8.98 32.47
C PRO A 187 43.35 -8.52 33.90
N ASN A 188 42.43 -8.70 34.85
CA ASN A 188 42.66 -8.46 36.28
C ASN A 188 41.62 -9.18 37.17
N SER A 189 41.65 -10.51 37.17
CA SER A 189 41.00 -11.35 38.19
C SER A 189 41.97 -12.44 38.69
N ILE A 190 43.00 -12.00 39.42
CA ILE A 190 43.93 -12.92 40.10
C ILE A 190 43.15 -13.71 41.15
N SER A 191 43.10 -15.03 40.97
CA SER A 191 42.55 -15.99 41.91
C SER A 191 43.21 -15.88 43.29
N LYS A 192 42.43 -15.68 44.35
CA LYS A 192 42.88 -15.90 45.73
C LYS A 192 42.20 -17.13 46.32
N VAL A 193 43.05 -18.06 46.75
CA VAL A 193 42.70 -19.36 47.32
C VAL A 193 42.17 -19.19 48.75
N ASN A 194 41.21 -20.03 49.13
CA ASN A 194 40.69 -20.12 50.49
C ASN A 194 41.79 -20.47 51.50
N ASN A 195 41.78 -19.79 52.66
CA ASN A 195 42.29 -20.34 53.91
C ASN A 195 41.47 -19.77 55.06
N GLY A 196 40.87 -20.62 55.88
CA GLY A 196 40.04 -20.22 57.00
C GLY A 196 40.82 -20.09 58.32
N ASN A 197 40.29 -19.32 59.26
CA ASN A 197 40.43 -19.60 60.70
C ASN A 197 39.46 -18.75 61.55
N ASN A 198 38.97 -19.35 62.64
CA ASN A 198 38.07 -18.73 63.62
C ASN A 198 38.79 -17.76 64.57
N ARG A 199 38.14 -16.67 65.03
CA ARG A 199 38.16 -16.19 66.44
C ARG A 199 37.28 -14.93 66.72
N THR A 200 36.27 -15.12 67.57
CA THR A 200 35.80 -14.27 68.71
C THR A 200 35.91 -12.73 68.72
N LEU A 201 34.73 -12.07 68.84
CA LEU A 201 34.29 -10.94 69.71
C LEU A 201 35.31 -10.29 70.69
N PRO A 202 35.25 -8.96 71.00
CA PRO A 202 34.10 -8.36 71.75
C PRO A 202 33.75 -6.83 71.64
N ARG A 203 32.43 -6.54 71.64
CA ARG A 203 31.63 -5.73 72.62
C ARG A 203 31.98 -4.25 73.02
N LYS A 204 31.12 -3.29 72.57
CA LYS A 204 30.62 -2.02 73.22
C LYS A 204 31.67 -0.93 73.63
N PRO A 205 31.29 0.31 74.12
CA PRO A 205 29.96 0.85 74.49
C PRO A 205 29.59 2.27 73.98
N THR A 206 28.30 2.64 74.11
CA THR A 206 27.89 3.94 74.71
C THR A 206 26.45 3.90 75.23
N SER A 207 26.18 4.71 76.25
CA SER A 207 24.88 5.06 76.85
C SER A 207 24.95 6.56 77.20
N VAL A 208 23.87 7.35 77.28
CA VAL A 208 23.09 7.60 78.51
C VAL A 208 21.94 8.60 78.17
N SER A 209 20.70 8.19 78.46
CA SER A 209 19.53 8.91 79.07
C SER A 209 19.00 10.29 78.56
N THR A 210 17.77 10.76 78.86
CA THR A 210 16.75 10.38 79.88
C THR A 210 15.31 10.86 79.52
N SER A 211 14.26 10.06 79.86
CA SER A 211 12.87 10.41 80.34
C SER A 211 12.01 11.52 79.69
N SER A 212 10.67 11.44 79.56
CA SER A 212 9.58 10.57 80.09
C SER A 212 8.23 10.91 79.35
N SER A 213 7.03 10.33 79.53
CA SER A 213 6.44 9.29 80.42
C SER A 213 5.10 8.75 79.83
N ASP A 214 4.75 7.52 80.22
CA ASP A 214 3.45 6.88 80.58
C ASP A 214 2.09 7.46 80.09
N GLN A 215 1.08 6.69 79.66
CA GLN A 215 0.47 5.50 80.31
C GLN A 215 -0.26 4.53 79.33
N SER A 216 -0.70 3.38 79.87
CA SER A 216 -1.32 2.20 79.22
C SER A 216 -2.85 2.15 79.21
N THR A 217 -3.48 1.40 78.27
CA THR A 217 -4.38 0.22 78.55
C THR A 217 -5.09 -0.40 77.32
N ASP A 218 -4.89 -1.72 77.14
CA ASP A 218 -5.87 -2.82 76.95
C ASP A 218 -7.03 -2.92 75.90
N ILE A 219 -6.98 -4.09 75.20
CA ILE A 219 -8.04 -5.13 75.02
C ILE A 219 -9.03 -5.15 73.81
N SER A 220 -9.24 -6.41 73.31
CA SER A 220 -10.37 -6.97 72.50
C SER A 220 -10.39 -6.71 70.97
N THR A 221 -10.22 -7.70 70.06
CA THR A 221 -11.08 -8.87 69.65
C THR A 221 -12.45 -8.49 69.02
N VAL A 222 -13.02 -9.11 67.96
CA VAL A 222 -12.71 -10.26 67.04
C VAL A 222 -13.59 -10.15 65.74
N PRO A 223 -13.32 -10.87 64.60
CA PRO A 223 -14.05 -10.78 63.30
C PRO A 223 -15.26 -11.78 63.19
N PRO A 224 -15.92 -12.17 62.05
CA PRO A 224 -15.68 -11.96 60.60
C PRO A 224 -16.92 -11.73 59.66
N SER A 225 -16.74 -12.00 58.35
CA SER A 225 -17.61 -11.97 57.12
C SER A 225 -18.93 -12.82 57.16
N PRO A 226 -19.86 -12.93 56.12
CA PRO A 226 -19.67 -12.78 54.64
C PRO A 226 -20.89 -12.43 53.67
N LYS A 227 -20.60 -12.36 52.34
CA LYS A 227 -21.37 -12.85 51.13
C LYS A 227 -22.80 -12.33 50.73
N ASN A 228 -22.96 -11.87 49.46
CA ASN A 228 -23.63 -12.57 48.30
C ASN A 228 -24.35 -11.68 47.23
N LEU A 229 -24.34 -12.22 45.99
CA LEU A 229 -25.13 -12.04 44.74
C LEU A 229 -26.31 -11.04 44.63
N CYS A 230 -26.55 -10.55 43.40
CA CYS A 230 -27.89 -10.19 42.90
C CYS A 230 -28.13 -10.60 41.42
N HIS A 231 -29.39 -10.63 41.00
CA HIS A 231 -29.94 -11.32 39.81
C HIS A 231 -30.47 -10.34 38.74
N MET A 232 -30.69 -10.85 37.51
CA MET A 232 -31.45 -10.17 36.45
C MET A 232 -32.96 -10.10 36.74
N THR A 233 -33.62 -9.03 36.27
CA THR A 233 -35.06 -8.99 35.93
C THR A 233 -35.32 -8.08 34.73
N GLN A 234 -36.40 -8.37 33.98
CA GLN A 234 -36.89 -7.62 32.82
C GLN A 234 -38.16 -6.82 33.18
N SER A 235 -38.44 -5.74 32.44
CA SER A 235 -39.81 -5.27 32.18
C SER A 235 -39.86 -4.37 30.94
N ASP A 236 -40.76 -4.67 30.01
CA ASP A 236 -41.03 -3.86 28.81
C ASP A 236 -41.83 -2.59 29.13
N ASP A 237 -41.66 -1.52 28.34
CA ASP A 237 -42.78 -0.91 27.61
C ASP A 237 -42.30 0.00 26.45
N SER A 238 -43.22 0.56 25.68
CA SER A 238 -43.09 0.73 24.22
C SER A 238 -43.16 2.18 23.68
N ASN A 239 -42.51 2.37 22.53
CA ASN A 239 -42.74 3.41 21.51
C ASN A 239 -42.78 4.92 21.90
N LYS A 240 -41.62 5.59 21.76
CA LYS A 240 -41.55 6.97 21.20
C LYS A 240 -40.39 7.15 20.19
N SER A 241 -40.74 7.06 18.92
CA SER A 241 -40.23 7.86 17.77
C SER A 241 -38.73 8.26 17.70
N LYS A 242 -37.93 7.37 17.09
CA LYS A 242 -37.21 7.58 15.80
C LYS A 242 -36.18 8.71 15.57
N GLU A 243 -35.77 9.54 16.53
CA GLU A 243 -34.70 10.56 16.30
C GLU A 243 -33.36 10.34 17.04
N ALA A 244 -33.20 9.24 17.77
CA ALA A 244 -32.03 9.01 18.65
C ALA A 244 -30.99 7.97 18.15
N VAL A 245 -31.13 7.40 16.94
CA VAL A 245 -30.28 6.28 16.47
C VAL A 245 -29.07 6.75 15.63
N PHE A 246 -29.07 8.00 15.15
CA PHE A 246 -28.04 8.48 14.21
C PHE A 246 -26.77 9.07 14.87
N GLU A 247 -26.77 9.34 16.19
CA GLU A 247 -25.60 9.91 16.87
C GLU A 247 -24.61 8.88 17.43
N GLN A 248 -25.00 7.62 17.66
CA GLN A 248 -24.11 6.63 18.30
C GLN A 248 -23.09 5.94 17.36
N ILE A 249 -23.17 6.16 16.04
CA ILE A 249 -22.19 5.64 15.07
C ILE A 249 -21.04 6.65 14.80
N SER A 250 -21.21 7.92 15.17
CA SER A 250 -20.21 8.98 14.96
C SER A 250 -19.11 9.06 16.05
N SER A 251 -19.20 8.28 17.14
CA SER A 251 -18.27 8.36 18.27
C SER A 251 -16.93 7.61 18.06
N LEU A 252 -16.86 6.70 17.09
CA LEU A 252 -15.67 5.87 16.83
C LEU A 252 -14.58 6.55 15.95
N ALA A 253 -14.79 7.78 15.50
CA ALA A 253 -13.87 8.50 14.60
C ALA A 253 -13.14 9.70 15.25
N SER A 254 -13.34 9.96 16.54
CA SER A 254 -12.94 11.22 17.18
C SER A 254 -11.61 11.18 17.95
N HIS A 255 -10.54 10.64 17.35
CA HIS A 255 -9.18 10.74 17.94
C HIS A 255 -8.46 12.07 17.62
N GLU A 256 -9.05 12.91 16.76
CA GLU A 256 -8.48 14.20 16.32
C GLU A 256 -8.75 15.38 17.28
N GLN A 257 -9.79 15.31 18.13
CA GLN A 257 -10.13 16.40 19.04
C GLN A 257 -9.10 16.61 20.17
N LEU A 258 -8.23 15.63 20.40
CA LEU A 258 -7.19 15.65 21.43
C LEU A 258 -6.00 16.56 21.12
N MET A 259 -5.80 16.96 19.86
CA MET A 259 -4.64 17.77 19.45
C MET A 259 -4.81 19.28 19.67
N ASN A 260 -5.98 19.78 20.11
CA ASN A 260 -6.26 21.23 20.04
C ASN A 260 -7.08 21.89 21.17
N LYS A 261 -7.31 21.24 22.33
CA LYS A 261 -7.97 21.90 23.50
C LYS A 261 -7.41 21.50 24.88
N ASN A 262 -6.84 22.49 25.56
CA ASN A 262 -6.46 22.61 26.99
C ASN A 262 -5.35 21.71 27.58
N PRO A 263 -4.24 22.29 28.10
CA PRO A 263 -3.08 21.57 28.62
C PRO A 263 -3.19 21.21 30.13
N ARG A 264 -4.35 20.73 30.61
CA ARG A 264 -4.59 20.48 32.05
C ARG A 264 -5.33 19.20 32.41
N TYR A 265 -5.34 18.20 31.52
CA TYR A 265 -5.83 16.85 31.83
C TYR A 265 -4.79 15.78 31.48
N CYS A 266 -3.60 15.92 32.09
CA CYS A 266 -2.49 14.95 32.02
C CYS A 266 -1.88 14.75 33.42
N VAL A 267 -2.73 14.43 34.38
CA VAL A 267 -2.39 13.87 35.70
C VAL A 267 -3.50 12.87 36.04
N LEU A 268 -3.18 11.74 36.68
CA LEU A 268 -4.10 10.66 37.10
C LEU A 268 -4.48 9.58 36.06
N ILE A 269 -3.52 9.09 35.26
CA ILE A 269 -3.41 7.64 34.99
C ILE A 269 -1.92 7.26 35.02
N ASP A 270 -1.38 7.10 36.22
CA ASP A 270 -0.15 6.34 36.44
C ASP A 270 -0.50 4.90 36.81
N ASN A 271 0.37 3.95 36.42
CA ASN A 271 0.39 2.54 36.81
C ASN A 271 -0.69 1.61 36.21
N ALA A 272 -0.52 1.25 34.94
CA ALA A 272 -1.10 0.01 34.39
C ALA A 272 -0.28 -0.69 33.28
N ASP A 273 0.79 -0.08 32.73
CA ASP A 273 1.52 -0.64 31.58
C ASP A 273 3.06 -0.41 31.63
N SER A 274 3.62 -0.40 32.84
CA SER A 274 5.08 -0.30 33.07
C SER A 274 5.81 -1.66 33.03
N SER A 275 5.11 -2.75 32.68
CA SER A 275 5.64 -4.13 32.76
C SER A 275 6.28 -4.68 31.46
N GLU A 276 6.98 -3.84 30.69
CA GLU A 276 7.94 -4.30 29.66
C GLU A 276 9.35 -3.72 29.88
N GLU A 277 9.76 -3.66 31.14
CA GLU A 277 11.11 -3.33 31.56
C GLU A 277 12.06 -4.53 31.39
N CYS A 278 12.78 -4.59 30.26
CA CYS A 278 13.95 -5.45 30.16
C CYS A 278 15.10 -4.84 30.98
N THR A 279 15.16 -5.17 32.27
CA THR A 279 16.31 -4.93 33.15
C THR A 279 17.44 -5.90 32.82
N ASP A 280 18.61 -5.36 32.48
CA ASP A 280 19.91 -6.02 32.60
C ASP A 280 20.86 -5.01 33.27
N ILE A 281 20.87 -5.01 34.59
CA ILE A 281 21.92 -4.40 35.41
C ILE A 281 22.34 -5.48 36.41
N ASN A 282 23.62 -5.85 36.42
CA ASN A 282 24.15 -6.84 37.34
C ASN A 282 24.32 -6.22 38.73
N GLU A 283 23.40 -6.48 39.66
CA GLU A 283 23.68 -6.44 41.09
C GLU A 283 23.27 -7.75 41.76
N THR A 284 24.25 -8.43 42.34
CA THR A 284 24.08 -9.68 43.07
C THR A 284 23.61 -9.41 44.50
N ASN A 285 22.42 -9.90 44.87
CA ASN A 285 22.10 -10.33 46.23
C ASN A 285 20.95 -11.36 46.21
N PRO A 286 21.05 -12.50 46.93
CA PRO A 286 20.00 -13.51 46.96
C PRO A 286 19.03 -13.29 48.14
N SER A 287 17.76 -13.14 47.84
CA SER A 287 16.67 -13.37 48.80
C SER A 287 15.51 -14.03 48.09
N GLU A 288 15.24 -15.29 48.43
CA GLU A 288 14.19 -16.11 47.81
C GLU A 288 12.78 -15.72 48.26
N SER A 289 11.80 -16.23 47.50
CA SER A 289 10.34 -16.14 47.66
C SER A 289 9.64 -14.87 47.12
N GLN A 290 8.58 -15.12 46.32
CA GLN A 290 7.59 -14.18 45.75
C GLN A 290 7.72 -13.65 44.28
N SER A 291 8.48 -14.28 43.36
CA SER A 291 8.55 -13.82 41.94
C SER A 291 7.92 -14.72 40.86
N ALA A 292 7.29 -15.86 41.19
CA ALA A 292 6.97 -16.92 40.22
C ALA A 292 5.91 -16.62 39.13
N ASN A 293 5.20 -15.48 39.19
CA ASN A 293 4.09 -15.17 38.26
C ASN A 293 4.39 -14.08 37.23
N ASN A 294 5.44 -13.25 37.40
CA ASN A 294 5.72 -12.13 36.46
C ASN A 294 6.65 -12.52 35.30
N ASP A 295 7.39 -13.62 35.39
CA ASP A 295 8.34 -14.04 34.34
C ASP A 295 7.67 -14.51 33.04
N ARG A 296 6.36 -14.83 33.04
CA ARG A 296 5.66 -15.46 31.89
C ARG A 296 5.38 -14.53 30.70
N TYR A 297 5.64 -13.23 30.82
CA TYR A 297 5.30 -12.25 29.78
C TYR A 297 6.51 -11.77 28.95
N ARG A 298 7.73 -11.94 29.48
CA ARG A 298 8.97 -11.42 28.90
C ARG A 298 9.45 -12.35 27.78
N GLU A 299 9.61 -11.83 26.56
CA GLU A 299 10.28 -12.54 25.46
C GLU A 299 11.58 -13.22 25.94
N SER A 300 11.73 -14.50 25.62
CA SER A 300 12.86 -15.34 26.01
C SER A 300 14.22 -14.76 25.60
N LYS A 301 15.25 -15.09 26.39
CA LYS A 301 16.65 -14.81 25.98
C LYS A 301 16.95 -15.63 24.71
N ALA A 302 17.57 -14.98 23.74
CA ALA A 302 17.95 -15.64 22.49
C ALA A 302 19.06 -16.68 22.73
N THR A 303 18.87 -17.87 22.19
CA THR A 303 19.95 -18.85 22.04
C THR A 303 20.94 -18.43 20.95
N LYS A 304 22.16 -18.98 20.99
CA LYS A 304 23.16 -18.76 19.94
C LYS A 304 22.62 -19.14 18.55
N ALA A 305 21.97 -20.30 18.43
CA ALA A 305 21.41 -20.79 17.17
C ALA A 305 20.41 -19.81 16.52
N MET A 306 19.56 -19.17 17.32
CA MET A 306 18.64 -18.13 16.83
C MET A 306 19.32 -16.77 16.62
N SER A 307 20.32 -16.43 17.44
CA SER A 307 21.09 -15.18 17.36
C SER A 307 21.99 -15.10 16.12
N ASP A 308 22.54 -16.24 15.69
CA ASP A 308 23.43 -16.33 14.54
C ASP A 308 22.72 -16.01 13.21
N LEU A 309 21.37 -16.06 13.16
CA LEU A 309 20.55 -15.79 11.98
C LEU A 309 20.10 -14.31 11.84
N VAL A 310 20.46 -13.44 12.80
CA VAL A 310 19.97 -12.05 12.86
C VAL A 310 21.04 -11.08 12.38
N HIS A 311 20.80 -10.36 11.28
CA HIS A 311 21.82 -9.49 10.64
C HIS A 311 21.35 -8.04 10.45
N TYR A 312 20.52 -7.75 9.44
CA TYR A 312 20.15 -6.37 9.08
C TYR A 312 18.95 -5.80 9.83
N VAL A 313 18.29 -6.61 10.66
CA VAL A 313 17.06 -6.23 11.37
C VAL A 313 17.18 -6.62 12.85
N VAL A 314 18.22 -6.12 13.52
CA VAL A 314 18.51 -6.43 14.94
C VAL A 314 17.63 -5.58 15.85
N PRO A 315 16.62 -6.15 16.55
CA PRO A 315 15.79 -5.39 17.46
C PRO A 315 16.58 -5.00 18.71
N VAL A 316 16.59 -3.71 19.05
CA VAL A 316 17.20 -3.16 20.26
C VAL A 316 16.17 -2.36 21.08
N ARG A 317 16.31 -2.33 22.42
CA ARG A 317 15.48 -1.48 23.29
C ARG A 317 15.81 -0.01 23.01
N PHE A 318 14.89 0.72 22.37
CA PHE A 318 15.03 2.15 22.16
C PHE A 318 15.19 2.91 23.49
N LYS A 319 16.26 3.72 23.58
CA LYS A 319 16.54 4.62 24.71
C LYS A 319 16.24 6.07 24.34
N THR A 320 17.05 6.67 23.46
CA THR A 320 16.90 8.04 22.94
C THR A 320 17.39 8.12 21.49
N PHE A 321 16.94 9.12 20.73
CA PHE A 321 17.43 9.37 19.38
C PHE A 321 18.90 9.77 19.36
N ALA A 322 19.36 10.57 20.33
CA ALA A 322 20.76 10.97 20.44
C ALA A 322 21.71 9.75 20.56
N LEU A 323 21.38 8.75 21.37
CA LEU A 323 22.18 7.54 21.52
C LEU A 323 22.14 6.64 20.26
N ALA A 324 21.01 6.62 19.55
CA ALA A 324 20.89 5.86 18.32
C ALA A 324 21.78 6.47 17.21
N GLU A 325 21.77 7.80 17.09
CA GLU A 325 22.62 8.55 16.17
C GLU A 325 24.11 8.41 16.54
N GLU A 326 24.46 8.55 17.83
CA GLU A 326 25.83 8.35 18.36
C GLU A 326 26.39 6.95 18.06
N ARG A 327 25.60 5.89 18.29
CA ARG A 327 26.00 4.50 17.97
C ARG A 327 26.16 4.27 16.47
N ASN A 328 25.42 5.02 15.65
CA ASN A 328 25.59 5.08 14.20
C ASN A 328 25.41 3.74 13.44
N ARG A 329 24.55 2.83 13.94
CA ARG A 329 24.35 1.45 13.43
C ARG A 329 23.02 1.28 12.70
N SER A 330 23.03 1.33 11.37
CA SER A 330 21.81 1.22 10.55
C SER A 330 21.10 -0.14 10.63
N PHE A 331 21.82 -1.20 11.01
CA PHE A 331 21.28 -2.56 11.20
C PHE A 331 20.56 -2.77 12.55
N GLU A 332 20.72 -1.85 13.51
CA GLU A 332 19.93 -1.83 14.73
C GLU A 332 18.58 -1.17 14.44
N MET A 333 17.48 -1.75 14.93
CA MET A 333 16.11 -1.29 14.69
C MET A 333 15.29 -1.31 15.98
N SER A 334 14.18 -0.56 16.03
CA SER A 334 13.30 -0.55 17.19
C SER A 334 11.83 -0.79 16.80
N SER A 335 11.11 -1.45 17.69
CA SER A 335 9.65 -1.65 17.59
C SER A 335 8.95 -0.82 18.68
N PHE A 336 7.82 -0.19 18.35
CA PHE A 336 7.05 0.66 19.24
C PHE A 336 5.55 0.34 19.14
N SER A 337 4.86 0.29 20.28
CA SER A 337 3.40 0.31 20.29
C SER A 337 2.88 1.65 19.77
N GLU A 338 1.67 1.67 19.19
CA GLU A 338 1.08 2.89 18.63
C GLU A 338 1.02 4.05 19.64
N ASP A 339 0.70 3.81 20.92
CA ASP A 339 0.60 4.86 21.93
C ASP A 339 1.97 5.48 22.26
N ARG A 340 3.01 4.64 22.37
CA ARG A 340 4.38 5.11 22.58
C ARG A 340 4.87 5.90 21.37
N ALA A 341 4.61 5.41 20.16
CA ALA A 341 4.98 6.10 18.93
C ALA A 341 4.22 7.44 18.77
N LEU A 342 2.94 7.48 19.12
CA LEU A 342 2.12 8.70 19.16
C LEU A 342 2.69 9.75 20.12
N ASN A 343 3.13 9.35 21.32
CA ASN A 343 3.77 10.27 22.26
C ASN A 343 5.09 10.83 21.70
N ILE A 344 5.92 9.97 21.10
CA ILE A 344 7.17 10.41 20.47
C ILE A 344 6.89 11.35 19.27
N VAL A 345 5.85 11.10 18.46
CA VAL A 345 5.41 12.03 17.40
C VAL A 345 4.96 13.37 17.99
N ARG A 346 4.20 13.39 19.09
CA ARG A 346 3.74 14.63 19.74
C ARG A 346 4.89 15.49 20.24
N GLU A 347 5.99 14.88 20.71
CA GLU A 347 7.12 15.58 21.32
C GLU A 347 8.28 15.82 20.35
N GLN A 348 8.75 14.78 19.67
CA GLN A 348 10.06 14.66 18.99
C GLN A 348 9.92 14.16 17.54
N ALA A 349 8.92 14.65 16.78
CA ALA A 349 8.66 14.20 15.40
C ALA A 349 9.86 14.39 14.45
N LYS A 350 10.62 15.47 14.63
CA LYS A 350 11.79 15.82 13.79
C LYS A 350 12.93 14.83 14.00
N GLU A 351 13.21 14.49 15.26
CA GLU A 351 14.22 13.52 15.66
C GLU A 351 13.84 12.12 15.20
N PHE A 352 12.54 11.77 15.28
CA PHE A 352 12.03 10.49 14.79
C PHE A 352 12.14 10.39 13.25
N LEU A 353 11.87 11.48 12.52
CA LEU A 353 12.11 11.55 11.08
C LEU A 353 13.59 11.29 10.75
N SER A 354 14.52 11.96 11.44
CA SER A 354 15.97 11.75 11.24
C SER A 354 16.39 10.28 11.50
N TYR A 355 15.91 9.67 12.58
CA TYR A 355 16.14 8.24 12.88
C TYR A 355 15.69 7.33 11.73
N ASN A 356 14.49 7.57 11.20
CA ASN A 356 13.90 6.79 10.11
C ASN A 356 14.55 7.03 8.73
N GLN A 357 15.46 8.00 8.59
CA GLN A 357 16.28 8.12 7.37
C GLN A 357 17.36 7.02 7.29
N ARG A 358 17.67 6.36 8.41
CA ARG A 358 18.84 5.46 8.55
C ARG A 358 18.51 4.09 9.09
N GLN A 359 17.69 4.04 10.13
CA GLN A 359 17.32 2.82 10.84
C GLN A 359 15.89 2.44 10.51
N LEU A 360 15.60 1.15 10.65
CA LEU A 360 14.24 0.62 10.51
C LEU A 360 13.43 0.86 11.80
N CYS A 361 12.17 1.23 11.62
CA CYS A 361 11.19 1.37 12.68
C CYS A 361 9.97 0.50 12.38
N ARG A 362 9.51 -0.26 13.38
CA ARG A 362 8.23 -0.98 13.35
C ARG A 362 7.25 -0.35 14.33
N ILE A 363 6.06 -0.02 13.85
CA ILE A 363 4.92 0.37 14.68
C ILE A 363 3.93 -0.78 14.69
N TYR A 364 3.37 -1.13 15.86
CA TYR A 364 2.34 -2.17 15.99
C TYR A 364 1.15 -1.70 16.83
N PRO A 365 -0.05 -2.28 16.63
CA PRO A 365 -1.26 -1.86 17.33
C PRO A 365 -1.18 -2.18 18.83
N ARG A 366 -1.81 -1.34 19.65
CA ARG A 366 -1.87 -1.57 21.10
C ARG A 366 -2.77 -2.76 21.49
N GLY A 367 -2.43 -3.45 22.57
CA GLY A 367 -3.16 -4.63 23.06
C GLY A 367 -4.65 -4.41 23.40
N THR A 368 -5.06 -3.17 23.67
CA THR A 368 -6.48 -2.84 23.93
C THR A 368 -7.36 -2.92 22.67
N ARG A 369 -6.79 -3.11 21.47
CA ARG A 369 -7.52 -3.36 20.22
C ARG A 369 -7.90 -4.84 20.08
N TRP A 370 -8.64 -5.36 21.06
CA TRP A 370 -9.03 -6.77 21.13
C TRP A 370 -9.89 -7.25 19.94
N GLU A 371 -10.62 -6.34 19.28
CA GLU A 371 -11.35 -6.60 18.02
C GLU A 371 -10.46 -6.61 16.76
N SER A 372 -9.14 -6.44 16.90
CA SER A 372 -8.19 -6.35 15.79
C SER A 372 -8.38 -5.13 14.89
N SER A 373 -8.90 -4.01 15.40
CA SER A 373 -8.94 -2.73 14.68
C SER A 373 -7.52 -2.18 14.42
N ASN A 374 -7.39 -1.25 13.47
CA ASN A 374 -6.10 -0.67 13.08
C ASN A 374 -5.93 0.80 13.51
N PHE A 375 -4.68 1.23 13.64
CA PHE A 375 -4.30 2.65 13.69
C PHE A 375 -4.12 3.20 12.27
N ASN A 376 -4.29 4.50 12.07
CA ASN A 376 -4.05 5.13 10.76
C ASN A 376 -2.54 5.20 10.45
N PRO A 377 -2.03 4.53 9.40
CA PRO A 377 -0.59 4.53 9.08
C PRO A 377 -0.08 5.90 8.61
N TYR A 378 -0.96 6.78 8.11
CA TYR A 378 -0.61 8.18 7.81
C TYR A 378 -0.26 9.03 9.04
N ILE A 379 -0.38 8.49 10.26
CA ILE A 379 0.22 9.10 11.45
C ILE A 379 1.74 8.92 11.46
N PHE A 380 2.26 7.84 10.87
CA PHE A 380 3.67 7.44 11.02
C PHE A 380 4.45 7.44 9.70
N TRP A 381 3.81 7.31 8.55
CA TRP A 381 4.49 7.47 7.26
C TRP A 381 5.08 8.88 7.03
N PRO A 382 4.46 10.01 7.47
CA PRO A 382 5.06 11.34 7.33
C PRO A 382 6.34 11.57 8.14
N ILE A 383 6.60 10.79 9.21
CA ILE A 383 7.90 10.75 9.90
C ILE A 383 8.81 9.64 9.35
N GLY A 384 8.46 9.02 8.21
CA GLY A 384 9.29 8.05 7.50
C GLY A 384 9.33 6.64 8.08
N CYS A 385 8.48 6.27 9.05
CA CYS A 385 8.43 4.92 9.63
C CYS A 385 8.13 3.87 8.55
N GLN A 386 8.99 2.87 8.42
CA GLN A 386 8.94 1.92 7.31
C GLN A 386 7.88 0.83 7.52
N MET A 387 7.82 0.22 8.71
CA MET A 387 6.97 -0.95 8.98
C MET A 387 5.80 -0.59 9.90
N CYS A 388 4.76 0.04 9.34
CA CYS A 388 3.48 0.22 10.02
C CYS A 388 2.69 -1.09 9.96
N ALA A 389 2.81 -1.93 10.99
CA ALA A 389 2.21 -3.26 11.01
C ALA A 389 0.71 -3.20 11.36
N LEU A 390 -0.12 -3.75 10.48
CA LEU A 390 -1.59 -3.74 10.61
C LEU A 390 -2.18 -5.15 10.73
N ASN A 391 -3.38 -5.25 11.29
CA ASN A 391 -4.20 -6.47 11.37
C ASN A 391 -4.91 -6.69 10.01
N TYR A 392 -4.39 -7.61 9.20
CA TYR A 392 -4.87 -7.88 7.82
C TYR A 392 -6.27 -8.50 7.74
N GLN A 393 -6.71 -9.13 8.82
CA GLN A 393 -8.06 -9.68 8.96
C GLN A 393 -9.15 -8.61 9.09
N THR A 394 -8.79 -7.34 9.32
CA THR A 394 -9.73 -6.23 9.54
C THR A 394 -9.62 -5.22 8.41
N LEU A 395 -10.65 -5.17 7.55
CA LEU A 395 -10.67 -4.34 6.34
C LEU A 395 -11.19 -2.91 6.59
N ASP A 396 -10.76 -2.31 7.69
CA ASP A 396 -11.09 -0.94 8.08
C ASP A 396 -10.37 0.12 7.21
N VAL A 397 -10.65 1.40 7.44
CA VAL A 397 -10.07 2.50 6.64
C VAL A 397 -8.53 2.45 6.61
N PRO A 398 -7.81 2.25 7.72
CA PRO A 398 -6.36 2.03 7.68
C PRO A 398 -5.89 0.90 6.77
N MET A 399 -6.57 -0.25 6.77
CA MET A 399 -6.22 -1.36 5.88
C MET A 399 -6.48 -1.01 4.41
N GLN A 400 -7.56 -0.27 4.12
CA GLN A 400 -7.84 0.22 2.77
C GLN A 400 -6.79 1.22 2.28
N LEU A 401 -6.24 2.07 3.16
CA LEU A 401 -5.11 2.96 2.83
C LEU A 401 -3.83 2.16 2.56
N ASN A 402 -3.56 1.11 3.34
CA ASN A 402 -2.43 0.20 3.14
C ASN A 402 -2.52 -0.55 1.80
N LEU A 403 -3.65 -1.20 1.52
CA LEU A 403 -3.88 -1.90 0.25
C LEU A 403 -3.92 -0.94 -0.95
N GLY A 404 -4.37 0.30 -0.75
CA GLY A 404 -4.31 1.37 -1.73
C GLY A 404 -2.87 1.73 -2.11
N LEU A 405 -2.05 2.11 -1.12
CA LEU A 405 -0.66 2.53 -1.33
C LEU A 405 0.20 1.40 -1.89
N PHE A 406 0.11 0.20 -1.32
CA PHE A 406 0.92 -0.95 -1.74
C PHE A 406 0.39 -1.68 -2.98
N SER A 407 -0.64 -1.15 -3.67
CA SER A 407 -0.99 -1.60 -5.03
C SER A 407 -0.12 -1.02 -6.14
N PHE A 408 0.64 0.04 -5.83
CA PHE A 408 1.62 0.65 -6.74
C PHE A 408 2.94 -0.12 -6.74
N ASN A 409 3.85 0.23 -7.66
CA ASN A 409 5.18 -0.39 -7.79
C ASN A 409 5.11 -1.92 -7.98
N ASN A 410 4.23 -2.37 -8.89
CA ASN A 410 3.84 -3.74 -9.20
C ASN A 410 3.42 -4.57 -7.98
N ALA A 411 2.69 -3.95 -7.05
CA ALA A 411 2.28 -4.52 -5.76
C ALA A 411 3.43 -5.22 -4.99
N CYS A 412 4.67 -4.76 -5.18
CA CYS A 412 5.85 -5.52 -4.77
C CYS A 412 6.11 -5.49 -3.24
N GLY A 413 5.29 -4.74 -2.51
CA GLY A 413 5.32 -4.56 -1.05
C GLY A 413 6.32 -3.52 -0.54
N TYR A 414 7.05 -2.87 -1.44
CA TYR A 414 7.97 -1.77 -1.16
C TYR A 414 7.58 -0.53 -1.97
N ILE A 415 7.42 0.60 -1.28
CA ILE A 415 7.16 1.91 -1.89
C ILE A 415 8.29 2.84 -1.46
N GLU A 416 8.97 3.46 -2.43
CA GLU A 416 10.03 4.43 -2.14
C GLU A 416 9.46 5.64 -1.40
N LYS A 417 10.11 6.05 -0.30
CA LYS A 417 9.70 7.26 0.42
C LYS A 417 10.02 8.51 -0.40
N PRO A 418 9.21 9.58 -0.30
CA PRO A 418 9.55 10.90 -0.83
C PRO A 418 10.98 11.32 -0.49
N LEU A 419 11.67 11.99 -1.41
CA LEU A 419 13.09 12.30 -1.25
C LEU A 419 13.36 13.14 0.03
N ALA A 420 12.43 14.03 0.37
CA ALA A 420 12.47 14.83 1.60
C ALA A 420 12.51 14.00 2.90
N LEU A 421 11.99 12.76 2.89
CA LEU A 421 11.97 11.85 4.05
C LEU A 421 13.21 10.92 4.12
N CYS A 422 14.20 11.12 3.24
CA CYS A 422 15.39 10.27 3.13
C CYS A 422 16.73 11.04 3.27
N GLN A 423 16.71 12.37 3.33
CA GLN A 423 17.92 13.19 3.24
C GLN A 423 18.60 13.41 4.61
N LEU A 424 19.64 12.63 4.91
CA LEU A 424 20.42 12.65 6.17
C LEU A 424 20.82 14.05 6.71
N LYS A 425 21.04 15.03 5.83
CA LYS A 425 21.47 16.40 6.21
C LYS A 425 20.31 17.40 6.26
N ARG A 426 19.07 16.96 6.05
CA ARG A 426 17.86 17.78 5.96
C ARG A 426 16.76 17.11 6.77
N SER A 427 16.45 17.70 7.91
CA SER A 427 15.36 17.28 8.78
C SER A 427 14.51 18.50 9.12
N PHE A 428 13.22 18.37 8.84
CA PHE A 428 12.19 19.37 9.11
C PHE A 428 11.20 18.77 10.11
N ASP A 429 10.37 19.62 10.74
CA ASP A 429 9.31 19.13 11.62
C ASP A 429 8.01 18.90 10.81
N PRO A 430 7.57 17.66 10.58
CA PRO A 430 6.38 17.38 9.78
C PRO A 430 5.08 17.88 10.44
N ARG A 431 5.11 18.26 11.73
CA ARG A 431 3.97 18.88 12.44
C ARG A 431 3.73 20.32 12.02
N VAL A 432 4.76 21.02 11.55
CA VAL A 432 4.69 22.43 11.19
C VAL A 432 4.45 22.55 9.69
N ARG A 433 3.36 23.20 9.31
CA ARG A 433 3.09 23.50 7.89
C ARG A 433 4.08 24.55 7.41
N MET A 434 5.05 24.14 6.60
CA MET A 434 6.10 24.98 6.04
C MET A 434 6.43 24.52 4.62
N ASN A 435 6.93 25.43 3.78
CA ASN A 435 7.44 25.06 2.46
C ASN A 435 8.74 24.26 2.66
N ILE A 436 8.73 22.98 2.24
CA ILE A 436 9.90 22.11 2.31
C ILE A 436 10.88 22.51 1.21
N GLU A 437 12.16 22.66 1.55
CA GLU A 437 13.18 23.11 0.59
C GLU A 437 13.28 22.16 -0.61
N ASN A 438 13.26 22.72 -1.83
CA ASN A 438 13.25 22.00 -3.12
C ASN A 438 12.02 21.11 -3.37
N VAL A 439 10.91 21.29 -2.63
CA VAL A 439 9.61 20.66 -2.90
C VAL A 439 8.63 21.73 -3.39
N ALA A 440 7.98 21.46 -4.52
CA ALA A 440 6.86 22.27 -5.00
C ALA A 440 5.56 21.74 -4.38
N GLY A 441 4.95 22.50 -3.46
CA GLY A 441 3.59 22.21 -2.99
C GLY A 441 2.56 22.41 -4.09
N TYR A 442 1.38 21.79 -3.98
CA TYR A 442 0.31 21.88 -4.99
C TYR A 442 -0.95 22.57 -4.46
N GLN A 443 -1.67 23.25 -5.35
CA GLN A 443 -3.06 23.65 -5.16
C GLN A 443 -3.95 22.73 -6.00
N ILE A 444 -4.94 22.10 -5.38
CA ILE A 444 -5.80 21.11 -6.04
C ILE A 444 -7.26 21.54 -5.93
N HIS A 445 -7.97 21.58 -7.05
CA HIS A 445 -9.42 21.79 -7.07
C HIS A 445 -10.12 20.56 -7.67
N ILE A 446 -11.22 20.14 -7.05
CA ILE A 446 -11.97 18.96 -7.51
C ILE A 446 -13.45 19.32 -7.67
N LYS A 447 -14.02 18.88 -8.79
CA LYS A 447 -15.46 18.85 -9.04
C LYS A 447 -15.91 17.41 -9.22
N VAL A 448 -16.85 16.95 -8.41
CA VAL A 448 -17.53 15.67 -8.59
C VAL A 448 -18.75 15.93 -9.45
N ILE A 449 -18.77 15.38 -10.67
CA ILE A 449 -19.79 15.70 -11.66
C ILE A 449 -20.92 14.69 -11.58
N SER A 450 -20.59 13.41 -11.72
CA SER A 450 -21.56 12.32 -11.73
C SER A 450 -20.95 11.01 -11.24
N GLY A 451 -21.79 10.01 -10.98
CA GLY A 451 -21.37 8.64 -10.75
C GLY A 451 -22.25 7.66 -11.54
N GLN A 452 -21.65 6.56 -11.96
CA GLN A 452 -22.25 5.55 -12.83
C GLN A 452 -22.25 4.20 -12.11
N PHE A 453 -23.37 3.47 -12.19
CA PHE A 453 -23.54 2.12 -11.64
C PHE A 453 -23.06 1.99 -10.17
N LEU A 454 -23.52 2.91 -9.33
CA LEU A 454 -23.17 2.98 -7.90
C LEU A 454 -24.00 2.00 -7.06
N CYS A 455 -25.31 1.96 -7.28
CA CYS A 455 -26.23 1.06 -6.60
C CYS A 455 -27.40 0.68 -7.54
N GLN A 456 -28.13 -0.39 -7.22
CA GLN A 456 -29.29 -0.83 -7.99
C GLN A 456 -30.55 0.01 -7.66
N ASP A 457 -30.68 0.41 -6.40
CA ASP A 457 -31.80 1.16 -5.88
C ASP A 457 -31.72 2.67 -6.19
N ARG A 458 -32.85 3.36 -6.07
CA ARG A 458 -32.95 4.81 -6.31
C ARG A 458 -32.64 5.65 -5.06
N GLU A 459 -31.68 5.20 -4.26
CA GLU A 459 -31.31 5.86 -3.01
C GLU A 459 -30.34 7.04 -3.26
N PRO A 460 -30.36 8.08 -2.41
CA PRO A 460 -29.36 9.15 -2.46
C PRO A 460 -27.97 8.62 -2.11
N THR A 461 -27.00 8.94 -2.96
CA THR A 461 -25.59 8.62 -2.74
C THR A 461 -24.78 9.86 -2.41
N PHE A 462 -23.70 9.64 -1.66
CA PHE A 462 -22.77 10.65 -1.18
C PHE A 462 -21.36 10.26 -1.61
N VAL A 463 -20.52 11.25 -1.93
CA VAL A 463 -19.08 11.07 -2.09
C VAL A 463 -18.37 11.83 -0.97
N ASP A 464 -17.59 11.15 -0.14
CA ASP A 464 -16.62 11.77 0.77
C ASP A 464 -15.23 11.76 0.11
N ILE A 465 -14.55 12.90 0.12
CA ILE A 465 -13.24 13.07 -0.51
C ILE A 465 -12.23 13.44 0.56
N GLN A 466 -11.38 12.49 0.90
CA GLN A 466 -10.43 12.59 1.99
C GLN A 466 -9.02 12.80 1.42
N MET A 467 -8.28 13.77 1.94
CA MET A 467 -6.83 13.90 1.72
C MET A 467 -6.09 13.25 2.88
N TYR A 468 -5.05 12.48 2.55
CA TYR A 468 -4.06 11.94 3.46
C TYR A 468 -2.68 12.40 2.99
N GLY A 469 -1.77 12.76 3.90
CA GLY A 469 -0.45 13.26 3.53
C GLY A 469 0.36 13.68 4.74
N MET A 470 0.99 14.86 4.67
CA MET A 470 1.56 15.50 5.85
C MET A 470 0.46 15.84 6.86
N TYR A 471 0.82 16.06 8.13
CA TYR A 471 -0.17 16.36 9.18
C TYR A 471 -1.00 17.61 8.89
N GLY A 472 -0.42 18.62 8.23
CA GLY A 472 -1.12 19.84 7.79
C GLY A 472 -1.92 19.73 6.48
N ASP A 473 -1.80 18.61 5.76
CA ASP A 473 -2.48 18.34 4.48
C ASP A 473 -3.71 17.41 4.66
N THR A 474 -3.80 16.69 5.77
CA THR A 474 -4.82 15.66 6.02
C THR A 474 -6.16 16.28 6.40
N THR A 475 -7.26 15.79 5.83
CA THR A 475 -8.63 16.25 6.11
C THR A 475 -9.35 15.39 7.13
N LYS A 476 -10.37 15.96 7.77
CA LYS A 476 -11.29 15.22 8.63
C LYS A 476 -12.25 14.38 7.78
N ARG A 477 -12.73 13.28 8.36
CA ARG A 477 -13.79 12.46 7.76
C ARG A 477 -15.06 13.29 7.54
N HIS A 478 -15.69 13.15 6.36
CA HIS A 478 -16.87 13.91 5.94
C HIS A 478 -16.67 15.44 5.85
N GLU A 479 -15.44 15.97 5.89
CA GLU A 479 -15.17 17.41 5.68
C GLU A 479 -15.58 17.87 4.28
N PHE A 480 -15.40 16.99 3.29
CA PHE A 480 -15.76 17.20 1.89
C PHE A 480 -16.78 16.17 1.42
N LEU A 481 -17.94 16.14 2.09
CA LEU A 481 -19.07 15.27 1.75
C LEU A 481 -20.00 15.92 0.70
N VAL A 482 -20.09 15.31 -0.49
CA VAL A 482 -20.92 15.78 -1.61
C VAL A 482 -22.13 14.86 -1.80
N ARG A 483 -23.34 15.34 -1.49
CA ARG A 483 -24.61 14.62 -1.76
C ARG A 483 -25.01 14.79 -3.23
N ALA A 484 -25.54 13.74 -3.85
CA ALA A 484 -26.10 13.84 -5.20
C ALA A 484 -27.27 14.85 -5.25
N LYS A 485 -27.30 15.70 -6.28
CA LYS A 485 -28.44 16.58 -6.62
C LYS A 485 -29.58 15.80 -7.27
N ARG A 486 -29.25 14.80 -8.10
CA ARG A 486 -30.22 13.91 -8.77
C ARG A 486 -29.88 12.46 -8.41
N TRP A 487 -30.82 11.80 -7.75
CA TRP A 487 -30.62 10.50 -7.11
C TRP A 487 -31.05 9.39 -8.08
N ASN A 488 -30.07 8.66 -8.60
CA ASN A 488 -30.28 7.48 -9.44
C ASN A 488 -29.01 6.64 -9.36
N GLY A 489 -29.07 5.45 -8.76
CA GLY A 489 -27.91 4.57 -8.60
C GLY A 489 -27.20 4.22 -9.91
N PHE A 490 -27.91 4.23 -11.05
CA PHE A 490 -27.32 4.02 -12.38
C PHE A 490 -26.56 5.25 -12.91
N GLN A 491 -27.02 6.46 -12.59
CA GLN A 491 -26.45 7.72 -13.07
C GLN A 491 -26.76 8.87 -12.10
N ALA A 492 -25.99 8.97 -11.02
CA ALA A 492 -26.12 10.04 -10.04
C ALA A 492 -25.46 11.32 -10.57
N ILE A 493 -26.09 12.48 -10.35
CA ILE A 493 -25.49 13.79 -10.69
C ILE A 493 -25.21 14.54 -9.38
N TYR A 494 -23.94 14.89 -9.16
CA TYR A 494 -23.46 15.63 -8.00
C TYR A 494 -23.31 17.12 -8.32
N ASP A 495 -22.78 17.46 -9.50
CA ASP A 495 -22.71 18.85 -9.95
C ASP A 495 -22.90 18.98 -11.47
N ASP A 496 -23.92 19.77 -11.83
CA ASP A 496 -24.35 20.15 -13.18
C ASP A 496 -24.05 21.62 -13.51
N THR A 497 -23.31 22.33 -12.65
CA THR A 497 -22.85 23.70 -12.95
C THR A 497 -21.67 23.72 -13.92
N ASP A 498 -21.56 24.79 -14.71
CA ASP A 498 -20.45 24.99 -15.65
C ASP A 498 -19.07 24.93 -14.95
N ILE A 499 -18.05 24.43 -15.62
CA ILE A 499 -16.67 24.38 -15.11
C ILE A 499 -16.08 25.80 -15.04
N ASP A 500 -16.38 26.63 -16.05
CA ASP A 500 -15.88 28.00 -16.19
C ASP A 500 -16.45 28.96 -15.13
N SER A 501 -17.46 28.51 -14.37
CA SER A 501 -18.01 29.26 -13.23
C SER A 501 -17.05 29.36 -12.03
N ASN A 502 -15.89 28.68 -12.08
CA ASN A 502 -14.92 28.58 -10.97
C ASN A 502 -15.57 28.04 -9.66
N LYS A 503 -16.67 27.29 -9.80
CA LYS A 503 -17.35 26.59 -8.71
C LYS A 503 -16.88 25.14 -8.67
N TYR A 504 -15.90 24.91 -7.80
CA TYR A 504 -15.44 23.58 -7.41
C TYR A 504 -16.16 23.15 -6.14
N ASN A 505 -16.42 21.85 -6.00
CA ASN A 505 -16.99 21.32 -4.75
C ASN A 505 -15.95 21.36 -3.62
N ILE A 506 -14.66 21.23 -3.98
CA ILE A 506 -13.56 20.99 -3.04
C ILE A 506 -12.33 21.78 -3.50
N ARG A 507 -11.61 22.37 -2.53
CA ARG A 507 -10.34 23.07 -2.78
C ARG A 507 -9.31 22.73 -1.69
N PHE A 508 -8.16 22.23 -2.09
CA PHE A 508 -6.97 22.07 -1.26
C PHE A 508 -5.99 23.21 -1.63
N PRO A 509 -5.91 24.28 -0.83
CA PRO A 509 -5.16 25.49 -1.22
C PRO A 509 -3.64 25.32 -1.21
N ASN A 510 -3.13 24.39 -0.41
CA ASN A 510 -1.71 24.07 -0.29
C ASN A 510 -1.56 22.61 0.18
N VAL A 511 -1.08 21.72 -0.67
CA VAL A 511 -0.64 20.36 -0.35
C VAL A 511 0.89 20.40 -0.26
N THR A 512 1.41 20.25 0.96
CA THR A 512 2.79 20.61 1.33
C THR A 512 3.82 19.67 0.70
N LEU A 513 3.54 18.36 0.70
CA LEU A 513 4.41 17.35 0.07
C LEU A 513 3.57 16.42 -0.84
N PRO A 514 3.36 16.79 -2.12
CA PRO A 514 2.55 16.02 -3.06
C PRO A 514 2.99 14.56 -3.24
N GLU A 515 4.28 14.26 -3.07
CA GLU A 515 4.82 12.89 -3.10
C GLU A 515 4.33 12.01 -1.94
N MET A 516 4.00 12.61 -0.79
CA MET A 516 3.44 11.91 0.38
C MET A 516 1.90 11.89 0.34
N ALA A 517 1.28 12.78 -0.44
CA ALA A 517 -0.16 13.00 -0.43
C ALA A 517 -0.94 12.01 -1.30
N ALA A 518 -2.15 11.67 -0.87
CA ALA A 518 -3.11 10.84 -1.60
C ALA A 518 -4.55 11.27 -1.33
N LEU A 519 -5.37 11.20 -2.38
CA LEU A 519 -6.83 11.33 -2.29
C LEU A 519 -7.47 9.96 -2.10
N ARG A 520 -8.49 9.90 -1.25
CA ARG A 520 -9.39 8.77 -1.11
C ARG A 520 -10.83 9.23 -1.36
N PHE A 521 -11.39 8.78 -2.47
CA PHE A 521 -12.82 8.92 -2.77
C PHE A 521 -13.57 7.78 -2.07
N VAL A 522 -14.69 8.07 -1.43
CA VAL A 522 -15.55 7.07 -0.77
C VAL A 522 -16.98 7.33 -1.23
N VAL A 523 -17.68 6.29 -1.66
CA VAL A 523 -19.10 6.38 -2.02
C VAL A 523 -19.92 5.57 -1.02
N SER A 524 -20.98 6.18 -0.52
CA SER A 524 -21.98 5.53 0.35
C SER A 524 -23.40 5.96 -0.02
N THR A 525 -24.37 5.17 0.40
CA THR A 525 -25.79 5.53 0.48
C THR A 525 -26.07 6.43 1.69
N GLU A 526 -27.33 6.90 1.80
CA GLU A 526 -27.79 7.83 2.86
C GLU A 526 -27.83 7.22 4.26
N ASP A 527 -28.04 5.90 4.37
CA ASP A 527 -27.94 5.13 5.61
C ASP A 527 -26.48 4.90 6.06
N GLY A 528 -25.49 5.29 5.23
CA GLY A 528 -24.07 5.07 5.46
C GLY A 528 -23.53 3.73 4.94
N THR A 529 -24.33 2.92 4.23
CA THR A 529 -23.85 1.67 3.64
C THR A 529 -22.77 1.95 2.57
N PHE A 530 -21.66 1.23 2.68
CA PHE A 530 -20.48 1.39 1.83
C PHE A 530 -20.71 0.82 0.43
N ILE A 531 -20.58 1.65 -0.61
CA ILE A 531 -20.63 1.23 -2.01
C ILE A 531 -19.22 0.88 -2.51
N GLY A 532 -18.26 1.78 -2.32
CA GLY A 532 -16.91 1.62 -2.85
C GLY A 532 -15.98 2.77 -2.50
N GLN A 533 -14.68 2.59 -2.76
CA GLN A 533 -13.65 3.60 -2.54
C GLN A 533 -12.63 3.62 -3.68
N SER A 534 -11.85 4.69 -3.81
CA SER A 534 -10.68 4.72 -4.70
C SER A 534 -9.58 5.56 -4.08
N PHE A 535 -8.41 4.95 -3.88
CA PHE A 535 -7.20 5.58 -3.36
C PHE A 535 -6.25 5.96 -4.51
N ILE A 536 -5.84 7.22 -4.57
CA ILE A 536 -5.03 7.78 -5.65
C ILE A 536 -3.93 8.70 -5.07
N PRO A 537 -2.64 8.31 -5.17
CA PRO A 537 -1.51 9.20 -4.84
C PRO A 537 -1.50 10.45 -5.71
N ILE A 538 -1.27 11.61 -5.11
CA ILE A 538 -1.18 12.90 -5.83
C ILE A 538 0.01 12.91 -6.80
N ALA A 539 1.10 12.20 -6.50
CA ALA A 539 2.24 12.04 -7.42
C ALA A 539 1.89 11.36 -8.77
N HIS A 540 0.76 10.65 -8.85
CA HIS A 540 0.39 9.82 -10.00
C HIS A 540 -0.94 10.23 -10.68
N ILE A 541 -1.62 11.26 -10.16
CA ILE A 541 -2.93 11.69 -10.64
C ILE A 541 -2.79 12.60 -11.88
N ARG A 542 -3.67 12.43 -12.87
CA ARG A 542 -3.70 13.24 -14.11
C ARG A 542 -4.84 14.26 -14.08
N PRO A 543 -4.59 15.58 -14.26
CA PRO A 543 -5.62 16.62 -14.24
C PRO A 543 -6.59 16.52 -15.43
N GLY A 544 -7.72 17.22 -15.38
CA GLY A 544 -8.78 17.27 -16.38
C GLY A 544 -10.01 16.40 -16.04
N TYR A 545 -10.84 16.11 -17.04
CA TYR A 545 -11.98 15.19 -16.89
C TYR A 545 -11.51 13.73 -16.81
N ARG A 546 -11.85 13.04 -15.72
CA ARG A 546 -11.38 11.68 -15.41
C ARG A 546 -12.49 10.81 -14.86
N TYR A 547 -12.50 9.54 -15.27
CA TYR A 547 -13.23 8.50 -14.57
C TYR A 547 -12.36 7.92 -13.44
N VAL A 548 -12.93 7.86 -12.25
CA VAL A 548 -12.40 7.20 -11.05
C VAL A 548 -13.14 5.86 -10.92
N VAL A 549 -12.45 4.76 -11.17
CA VAL A 549 -13.02 3.41 -10.96
C VAL A 549 -13.07 3.12 -9.45
N LEU A 550 -14.24 2.71 -8.97
CA LEU A 550 -14.46 2.36 -7.57
C LEU A 550 -13.99 0.92 -7.29
N ARG A 551 -13.59 0.69 -6.03
CA ARG A 551 -13.01 -0.56 -5.53
C ARG A 551 -13.66 -0.95 -4.21
N ASN A 552 -13.67 -2.24 -3.90
CA ASN A 552 -14.17 -2.76 -2.62
C ASN A 552 -13.12 -2.56 -1.48
N GLN A 553 -13.40 -3.07 -0.27
CA GLN A 553 -12.49 -2.91 0.86
C GLN A 553 -11.13 -3.64 0.69
N ILE A 554 -11.04 -4.67 -0.16
CA ILE A 554 -9.78 -5.35 -0.52
C ILE A 554 -9.10 -4.75 -1.77
N ASN A 555 -9.49 -3.53 -2.16
CA ASN A 555 -8.92 -2.79 -3.28
C ASN A 555 -9.10 -3.46 -4.66
N ILE A 556 -10.07 -4.36 -4.82
CA ILE A 556 -10.45 -4.96 -6.13
C ILE A 556 -11.47 -4.04 -6.84
N PRO A 557 -11.34 -3.78 -8.16
CA PRO A 557 -12.32 -3.00 -8.93
C PRO A 557 -13.74 -3.54 -8.87
N ILE A 558 -14.71 -2.64 -8.72
CA ILE A 558 -16.14 -2.96 -8.81
C ILE A 558 -16.57 -2.75 -10.26
N ASN A 559 -17.09 -3.80 -10.90
CA ASN A 559 -17.47 -3.78 -12.32
C ASN A 559 -18.39 -2.61 -12.66
N SER A 560 -17.98 -1.80 -13.66
CA SER A 560 -18.68 -0.61 -14.17
C SER A 560 -18.88 0.55 -13.19
N SER A 561 -18.60 0.40 -11.89
CA SER A 561 -18.88 1.43 -10.89
C SER A 561 -17.80 2.51 -10.90
N SER A 562 -18.19 3.75 -11.17
CA SER A 562 -17.23 4.86 -11.35
C SER A 562 -17.80 6.23 -10.99
N LEU A 563 -16.91 7.18 -10.72
CA LEU A 563 -17.22 8.61 -10.64
C LEU A 563 -16.59 9.33 -11.83
N LEU A 564 -17.32 10.25 -12.46
CA LEU A 564 -16.75 11.26 -13.35
C LEU A 564 -16.42 12.50 -12.51
N ILE A 565 -15.15 12.87 -12.50
CA ILE A 565 -14.65 14.08 -11.85
C ILE A 565 -13.98 15.01 -12.86
N PHE A 566 -13.86 16.28 -12.50
CA PHE A 566 -12.85 17.19 -13.05
C PHE A 566 -11.89 17.56 -11.93
N ILE A 567 -10.59 17.52 -12.22
CA ILE A 567 -9.54 17.88 -11.27
C ILE A 567 -8.53 18.85 -11.90
N GLU A 568 -8.33 19.99 -11.23
CA GLU A 568 -7.31 20.99 -11.55
C GLU A 568 -6.15 20.85 -10.56
N ILE A 569 -4.91 20.88 -11.04
CA ILE A 569 -3.70 20.84 -10.20
C ILE A 569 -2.75 21.91 -10.69
N ASN A 570 -2.46 22.86 -9.80
CA ASN A 570 -1.53 23.95 -10.01
C ASN A 570 -0.38 23.87 -8.99
N ILE A 571 0.77 24.46 -9.32
CA ILE A 571 1.85 24.62 -8.33
C ILE A 571 1.40 25.70 -7.33
N HIS A 572 1.52 25.42 -6.04
CA HIS A 572 1.28 26.38 -4.97
C HIS A 572 2.40 27.43 -4.98
N ILE A 573 2.02 28.70 -5.12
CA ILE A 573 2.92 29.85 -5.11
C ILE A 573 2.44 30.78 -3.99
N ASN A 574 3.32 31.15 -3.07
CA ASN A 574 3.00 32.15 -2.05
C ASN A 574 2.62 33.47 -2.75
N ALA A 575 1.62 34.18 -2.24
CA ALA A 575 1.13 35.43 -2.85
C ALA A 575 2.24 36.48 -3.09
N GLU A 576 3.25 36.52 -2.23
CA GLU A 576 4.44 37.38 -2.34
C GLU A 576 5.29 37.12 -3.61
N TYR A 577 5.24 35.90 -4.18
CA TYR A 577 6.01 35.50 -5.35
C TYR A 577 5.14 35.37 -6.62
N GLN A 578 3.83 35.63 -6.54
CA GLN A 578 2.90 35.44 -7.67
C GLN A 578 3.30 36.27 -8.90
N ASP A 579 3.71 37.53 -8.69
CA ASP A 579 4.20 38.42 -9.74
C ASP A 579 5.52 37.93 -10.37
N ILE A 580 6.41 37.33 -9.57
CA ILE A 580 7.70 36.81 -10.04
C ILE A 580 7.47 35.53 -10.84
N ALA A 581 6.65 34.61 -10.33
CA ALA A 581 6.27 33.39 -11.05
C ALA A 581 5.59 33.71 -12.39
N SER A 582 4.67 34.68 -12.42
CA SER A 582 4.01 35.13 -13.65
C SER A 582 5.02 35.66 -14.69
N LYS A 583 6.04 36.41 -14.25
CA LYS A 583 7.14 36.89 -15.12
C LYS A 583 8.06 35.78 -15.62
N LEU A 584 8.22 34.69 -14.85
CA LEU A 584 9.02 33.53 -15.24
C LEU A 584 8.30 32.62 -16.23
N VAL A 585 6.97 32.47 -16.10
CA VAL A 585 6.14 31.66 -17.02
C VAL A 585 6.00 32.35 -18.38
N ASP A 586 5.78 33.67 -18.40
CA ASP A 586 5.78 34.46 -19.65
C ASP A 586 6.69 35.71 -19.53
N PRO A 587 7.99 35.54 -19.86
CA PRO A 587 8.94 36.65 -19.90
C PRO A 587 8.60 37.69 -20.96
N LEU A 588 7.92 37.31 -22.05
CA LEU A 588 7.63 38.20 -23.17
C LEU A 588 6.44 39.12 -22.86
N MET A 589 5.33 38.60 -22.31
CA MET A 589 4.22 39.44 -21.81
C MET A 589 4.69 40.46 -20.77
N SER A 590 5.62 40.07 -19.89
CA SER A 590 6.17 40.99 -18.89
C SER A 590 7.14 42.01 -19.48
N GLN A 591 7.96 41.63 -20.47
CA GLN A 591 8.74 42.58 -21.25
C GLN A 591 7.86 43.53 -22.06
N THR A 592 6.77 43.09 -22.69
CA THR A 592 5.85 44.00 -23.42
C THR A 592 5.14 44.97 -22.47
N LYS A 593 4.72 44.52 -21.27
CA LYS A 593 4.18 45.43 -20.24
C LYS A 593 5.22 46.40 -19.68
N ASN A 594 6.51 46.03 -19.67
CA ASN A 594 7.59 46.92 -19.29
C ASN A 594 8.02 47.85 -20.42
N LEU A 595 7.99 47.42 -21.69
CA LEU A 595 8.24 48.26 -22.87
C LEU A 595 7.18 49.38 -22.95
N ASN A 596 5.91 49.03 -22.75
CA ASN A 596 4.80 49.99 -22.61
C ASN A 596 4.87 50.85 -21.33
N LYS A 597 5.88 50.67 -20.47
CA LYS A 597 6.21 51.52 -19.30
C LYS A 597 7.58 52.21 -19.42
N SER A 598 8.49 51.72 -20.25
CA SER A 598 9.86 52.22 -20.39
C SER A 598 10.00 53.35 -21.42
N ASP A 599 8.90 53.79 -22.03
CA ASP A 599 8.81 55.08 -22.72
C ASP A 599 8.87 56.29 -21.74
N GLN A 600 9.11 56.07 -20.43
CA GLN A 600 9.30 57.16 -19.46
C GLN A 600 10.59 57.16 -18.62
N ASP A 601 11.32 56.05 -18.46
CA ASP A 601 12.58 56.08 -17.68
C ASP A 601 13.68 55.20 -18.29
N SER A 602 14.88 55.79 -18.38
CA SER A 602 16.02 55.25 -19.11
C SER A 602 17.21 54.87 -18.21
N ASN A 603 17.98 53.90 -18.71
CA ASN A 603 19.37 53.58 -18.38
C ASN A 603 19.71 52.62 -17.23
N ASN A 604 20.66 51.73 -17.58
CA ASN A 604 21.62 51.00 -16.75
C ASN A 604 21.09 49.94 -15.76
N GLU A 605 21.10 48.67 -16.21
CA GLU A 605 22.01 47.65 -15.64
C GLU A 605 22.06 46.38 -16.52
N THR A 606 22.89 46.40 -17.57
CA THR A 606 23.07 45.25 -18.48
C THR A 606 24.49 44.69 -18.35
N ASN A 607 24.70 43.67 -17.50
CA ASN A 607 25.70 42.59 -17.70
C ASN A 607 25.77 41.57 -16.54
N LYS A 608 24.83 40.61 -16.51
CA LYS A 608 25.05 39.29 -15.87
C LYS A 608 24.08 38.22 -16.35
N TYR A 609 22.84 38.61 -16.62
CA TYR A 609 21.71 37.72 -16.90
C TYR A 609 21.74 37.09 -18.31
N ASP A 610 22.19 37.81 -19.34
CA ASP A 610 22.17 37.33 -20.74
C ASP A 610 23.04 36.08 -20.98
N LYS A 611 24.11 35.90 -20.19
CA LYS A 611 24.98 34.71 -20.24
C LYS A 611 24.34 33.44 -19.65
N ILE A 612 23.23 33.57 -18.94
CA ILE A 612 22.48 32.44 -18.37
C ILE A 612 21.28 32.11 -19.27
N VAL A 613 20.54 33.14 -19.70
CA VAL A 613 19.36 33.00 -20.58
C VAL A 613 19.72 32.33 -21.92
N SER A 614 20.86 32.70 -22.52
CA SER A 614 21.37 32.09 -23.76
C SER A 614 21.66 30.59 -23.67
N LYS A 615 21.92 30.04 -22.47
CA LYS A 615 22.14 28.59 -22.27
C LYS A 615 20.85 27.79 -22.13
N ILE A 616 19.74 28.43 -21.79
CA ILE A 616 18.45 27.77 -21.53
C ILE A 616 17.60 27.75 -22.81
N LEU A 617 17.58 28.85 -23.58
CA LEU A 617 16.73 29.01 -24.77
C LEU A 617 17.03 28.03 -25.91
N VAL A 618 18.24 27.46 -25.99
CA VAL A 618 18.63 26.50 -27.05
C VAL A 618 17.89 25.15 -26.93
N ARG A 619 17.31 24.82 -25.76
CA ARG A 619 16.78 23.46 -25.51
C ARG A 619 15.27 23.28 -25.73
N ASN A 620 14.49 24.35 -25.84
CA ASN A 620 13.01 24.27 -25.90
C ASN A 620 12.40 24.58 -27.28
N HIS A 621 13.19 24.90 -28.31
CA HIS A 621 12.67 25.30 -29.63
C HIS A 621 12.33 24.14 -30.58
N SER A 622 11.82 23.03 -30.05
CA SER A 622 11.32 21.91 -30.84
C SER A 622 10.20 21.17 -30.10
N LEU A 623 8.95 21.61 -30.34
CA LEU A 623 7.66 20.88 -30.27
C LEU A 623 6.48 21.79 -29.87
N SER A 624 6.11 22.75 -30.72
CA SER A 624 4.78 23.36 -30.68
C SER A 624 4.42 24.08 -32.00
N SER A 625 3.67 23.41 -32.88
CA SER A 625 2.90 24.08 -33.94
C SER A 625 1.77 23.17 -34.42
N ILE A 626 0.53 23.54 -34.11
CA ILE A 626 -0.60 23.74 -35.05
C ILE A 626 -1.89 23.85 -34.21
N GLN A 627 -2.69 24.89 -34.51
CA GLN A 627 -3.90 25.29 -33.79
C GLN A 627 -5.15 25.02 -34.63
N GLN A 628 -6.31 24.93 -33.95
CA GLN A 628 -7.64 25.40 -34.41
C GLN A 628 -8.22 24.67 -35.67
N GLU A 629 -9.52 24.71 -36.00
CA GLU A 629 -10.62 25.61 -35.59
C GLU A 629 -12.04 24.98 -35.82
N ASN A 630 -13.08 25.72 -35.40
CA ASN A 630 -14.45 25.80 -35.96
C ASN A 630 -15.61 24.93 -35.44
N THR A 631 -16.82 25.49 -35.63
CA THR A 631 -18.01 25.39 -34.77
C THR A 631 -19.28 25.04 -35.56
N GLY A 632 -20.32 24.54 -34.86
CA GLY A 632 -21.66 24.34 -35.46
C GLY A 632 -22.67 23.74 -34.48
N ARG A 633 -23.82 24.40 -34.28
CA ARG A 633 -24.96 23.93 -33.46
C ARG A 633 -25.98 23.19 -34.33
N THR A 634 -26.46 22.03 -33.87
CA THR A 634 -27.76 21.48 -34.30
C THR A 634 -28.43 20.67 -33.18
N GLN A 635 -29.75 20.49 -33.29
CA GLN A 635 -30.64 20.00 -32.22
C GLN A 635 -30.54 18.47 -32.00
N ILE A 636 -30.99 18.03 -30.82
CA ILE A 636 -30.97 16.63 -30.38
C ILE A 636 -32.35 15.99 -30.61
N GLU A 637 -32.41 14.91 -31.37
CA GLU A 637 -33.53 13.96 -31.35
C GLU A 637 -33.18 12.72 -30.51
N THR A 638 -34.16 12.20 -29.77
CA THR A 638 -34.00 11.07 -28.85
C THR A 638 -34.01 9.72 -29.56
N ILE A 639 -32.97 8.91 -29.34
CA ILE A 639 -32.80 7.56 -29.90
C ILE A 639 -33.67 6.52 -29.16
N SER A 640 -34.24 5.58 -29.93
CA SER A 640 -35.16 4.53 -29.45
C SER A 640 -34.45 3.32 -28.81
N SER A 641 -35.17 2.60 -27.93
CA SER A 641 -34.64 1.52 -27.07
C SER A 641 -34.19 0.24 -27.78
N ASP A 642 -34.53 0.06 -29.06
CA ASP A 642 -34.11 -1.13 -29.83
C ASP A 642 -32.75 -0.94 -30.54
N GLU A 643 -32.35 0.29 -30.88
CA GLU A 643 -31.00 0.57 -31.39
C GLU A 643 -29.94 0.28 -30.31
N THR A 644 -30.29 0.48 -29.03
CA THR A 644 -29.43 0.20 -27.87
C THR A 644 -29.06 -1.29 -27.73
N LYS A 645 -29.97 -2.21 -28.11
CA LYS A 645 -29.73 -3.67 -28.03
C LYS A 645 -28.81 -4.17 -29.14
N SER A 646 -28.89 -3.59 -30.34
CA SER A 646 -27.94 -3.89 -31.41
C SER A 646 -26.53 -3.39 -31.05
N TYR A 647 -26.44 -2.19 -30.50
CA TYR A 647 -25.18 -1.59 -30.06
C TYR A 647 -24.48 -2.41 -28.95
N GLN A 648 -25.24 -2.97 -27.99
CA GLN A 648 -24.71 -3.90 -26.99
C GLN A 648 -24.12 -5.18 -27.60
N LYS A 649 -24.76 -5.76 -28.63
CA LYS A 649 -24.22 -6.95 -29.32
C LYS A 649 -22.92 -6.63 -30.06
N HIS A 650 -22.83 -5.47 -30.71
CA HIS A 650 -21.61 -5.01 -31.39
C HIS A 650 -20.46 -4.77 -30.42
N LEU A 651 -20.70 -4.21 -29.23
CA LEU A 651 -19.70 -4.05 -28.18
C LEU A 651 -19.10 -5.39 -27.70
N ILE A 652 -19.94 -6.41 -27.50
CA ILE A 652 -19.49 -7.75 -27.09
C ILE A 652 -18.66 -8.42 -28.20
N ALA A 653 -19.07 -8.27 -29.47
CA ALA A 653 -18.31 -8.77 -30.61
C ALA A 653 -16.94 -8.07 -30.75
N ALA A 654 -16.91 -6.74 -30.62
CA ALA A 654 -15.69 -5.95 -30.68
C ALA A 654 -14.70 -6.27 -29.53
N SER A 655 -15.22 -6.52 -28.31
CA SER A 655 -14.39 -6.94 -27.16
C SER A 655 -13.72 -8.29 -27.42
N ARG A 656 -14.44 -9.26 -28.01
CA ARG A 656 -13.87 -10.58 -28.35
C ARG A 656 -12.89 -10.53 -29.53
N LEU A 657 -13.12 -9.64 -30.49
CA LEU A 657 -12.16 -9.35 -31.57
C LEU A 657 -10.87 -8.73 -30.99
N HIS A 658 -10.99 -7.87 -29.97
CA HIS A 658 -9.85 -7.28 -29.26
C HIS A 658 -9.03 -8.34 -28.49
N GLU A 659 -9.67 -9.22 -27.73
CA GLU A 659 -9.02 -10.36 -27.05
C GLU A 659 -8.29 -11.27 -28.05
N ARG A 660 -8.90 -11.59 -29.19
CA ARG A 660 -8.28 -12.37 -30.26
C ARG A 660 -7.11 -11.65 -30.95
N LYS A 661 -7.17 -10.33 -31.11
CA LYS A 661 -6.04 -9.52 -31.60
C LYS A 661 -4.88 -9.49 -30.60
N ILE A 662 -5.15 -9.46 -29.29
CA ILE A 662 -4.11 -9.61 -28.26
C ILE A 662 -3.45 -10.99 -28.36
N LEU A 663 -4.24 -12.06 -28.50
CA LEU A 663 -3.71 -13.41 -28.69
C LEU A 663 -2.89 -13.53 -29.99
N CYS A 664 -3.32 -12.89 -31.07
CA CYS A 664 -2.57 -12.86 -32.34
C CYS A 664 -1.29 -12.01 -32.24
N ASN A 665 -1.28 -10.92 -31.45
CA ASN A 665 -0.06 -10.14 -31.18
C ASN A 665 0.97 -10.93 -30.35
N VAL A 666 0.52 -11.79 -29.43
CA VAL A 666 1.39 -12.76 -28.72
C VAL A 666 1.99 -13.79 -29.68
N LEU A 667 1.33 -14.06 -30.81
CA LEU A 667 1.81 -14.95 -31.87
C LEU A 667 2.52 -14.22 -33.02
N SER A 668 2.45 -12.89 -33.12
CA SER A 668 2.93 -12.13 -34.28
C SER A 668 4.44 -11.82 -34.21
N LEU A 669 5.24 -12.87 -34.42
CA LEU A 669 6.31 -12.92 -35.43
C LEU A 669 7.36 -11.79 -35.55
N ASN A 670 7.57 -10.95 -34.54
CA ASN A 670 8.85 -10.24 -34.37
C ASN A 670 9.77 -11.01 -33.39
N ASP A 671 9.23 -11.59 -32.32
CA ASP A 671 10.04 -12.35 -31.34
C ASP A 671 10.40 -13.76 -31.78
N ILE A 672 9.58 -14.40 -32.63
CA ILE A 672 9.83 -15.75 -33.16
C ILE A 672 11.02 -15.74 -34.15
N ILE A 673 11.24 -14.63 -34.86
CA ILE A 673 12.37 -14.45 -35.78
C ILE A 673 13.66 -14.09 -35.02
N SER A 674 13.53 -13.43 -33.86
CA SER A 674 14.65 -12.82 -33.13
C SER A 674 15.40 -13.78 -32.20
N LYS A 675 14.89 -14.99 -31.93
CA LYS A 675 15.57 -16.00 -31.11
C LYS A 675 16.22 -17.06 -31.99
N GLU A 676 17.56 -17.12 -31.97
CA GLU A 676 18.35 -18.07 -32.78
C GLU A 676 18.00 -19.55 -32.59
N ILE A 677 17.35 -19.87 -31.45
CA ILE A 677 16.82 -21.17 -31.06
C ILE A 677 15.95 -21.82 -32.16
N VAL A 678 15.23 -21.04 -32.98
CA VAL A 678 14.25 -21.58 -33.95
C VAL A 678 14.88 -21.93 -35.31
N LYS A 679 16.14 -21.55 -35.59
CA LYS A 679 16.79 -21.83 -36.89
C LYS A 679 17.06 -23.32 -37.16
N GLY A 680 17.06 -24.17 -36.13
CA GLY A 680 17.41 -25.59 -36.23
C GLY A 680 16.35 -26.51 -36.83
N ASP A 681 15.06 -26.25 -36.59
CA ASP A 681 13.95 -27.13 -37.01
C ASP A 681 12.94 -26.40 -37.91
N ARG A 682 13.22 -26.43 -39.22
CA ARG A 682 12.36 -25.82 -40.25
C ARG A 682 10.93 -26.37 -40.21
N THR A 683 10.75 -27.64 -39.85
CA THR A 683 9.46 -28.32 -39.82
C THR A 683 8.51 -27.73 -38.77
N ILE A 684 9.04 -27.32 -37.61
CA ILE A 684 8.25 -26.68 -36.56
C ILE A 684 8.01 -25.21 -36.87
N HIS A 685 9.03 -24.50 -37.38
CA HIS A 685 8.88 -23.12 -37.85
C HIS A 685 7.78 -22.99 -38.92
N ASP A 686 7.75 -23.91 -39.90
CA ASP A 686 6.72 -23.90 -40.95
C ASP A 686 5.33 -24.29 -40.44
N LYS A 687 5.22 -25.11 -39.38
CA LYS A 687 3.94 -25.37 -38.72
C LYS A 687 3.42 -24.13 -37.99
N LEU A 688 4.24 -23.49 -37.15
CA LEU A 688 3.86 -22.27 -36.43
C LEU A 688 3.53 -21.13 -37.40
N ARG A 689 4.28 -20.99 -38.50
CA ARG A 689 4.00 -20.02 -39.56
C ARG A 689 2.67 -20.31 -40.26
N ARG A 690 2.33 -21.57 -40.53
CA ARG A 690 1.01 -21.94 -41.09
C ARG A 690 -0.13 -21.64 -40.13
N ILE A 691 0.01 -21.98 -38.84
CA ILE A 691 -0.99 -21.68 -37.80
C ILE A 691 -1.20 -20.16 -37.71
N SER A 692 -0.13 -19.38 -37.60
CA SER A 692 -0.20 -17.91 -37.60
C SER A 692 -0.91 -17.36 -38.84
N ILE A 693 -0.57 -17.83 -40.04
CA ILE A 693 -1.22 -17.41 -41.30
C ILE A 693 -2.71 -17.79 -41.34
N ASP A 694 -3.10 -18.97 -40.85
CA ASP A 694 -4.52 -19.37 -40.83
C ASP A 694 -5.32 -18.61 -39.76
N TYR A 695 -4.72 -18.27 -38.62
CA TYR A 695 -5.34 -17.35 -37.64
C TYR A 695 -5.46 -15.92 -38.21
N GLN A 696 -4.44 -15.42 -38.90
CA GLN A 696 -4.49 -14.12 -39.60
C GLN A 696 -5.67 -14.08 -40.59
N LYS A 697 -5.82 -15.11 -41.43
CA LYS A 697 -6.94 -15.25 -42.38
C LYS A 697 -8.31 -15.41 -41.71
N LYS A 698 -8.38 -16.12 -40.57
CA LYS A 698 -9.62 -16.19 -39.77
C LYS A 698 -10.02 -14.79 -39.28
N ILE A 699 -9.06 -14.00 -38.79
CA ILE A 699 -9.28 -12.61 -38.33
C ILE A 699 -9.68 -11.70 -39.49
N GLU A 700 -8.92 -11.69 -40.59
CA GLU A 700 -9.23 -10.89 -41.79
C GLU A 700 -10.66 -11.18 -42.32
N LYS A 701 -11.09 -12.44 -42.27
CA LYS A 701 -12.45 -12.84 -42.65
C LYS A 701 -13.52 -12.41 -41.65
N GLU A 702 -13.24 -12.42 -40.34
CA GLU A 702 -14.13 -11.85 -39.33
C GLU A 702 -14.23 -10.31 -39.47
N GLU A 703 -13.13 -9.64 -39.79
CA GLU A 703 -13.09 -8.19 -40.05
C GLU A 703 -13.84 -7.78 -41.32
N ASP A 704 -13.70 -8.52 -42.43
CA ASP A 704 -14.43 -8.23 -43.67
C ASP A 704 -15.95 -8.40 -43.49
N ILE A 705 -16.39 -9.43 -42.75
CA ILE A 705 -17.81 -9.61 -42.40
C ILE A 705 -18.28 -8.47 -41.47
N PHE A 706 -17.48 -8.10 -40.46
CA PHE A 706 -17.80 -7.00 -39.55
C PHE A 706 -17.90 -5.65 -40.28
N GLN A 707 -16.95 -5.35 -41.16
CA GLN A 707 -16.94 -4.13 -41.96
C GLN A 707 -18.09 -4.10 -42.96
N ARG A 708 -18.49 -5.25 -43.51
CA ARG A 708 -19.68 -5.37 -44.36
C ARG A 708 -20.98 -5.15 -43.59
N CYS A 709 -21.11 -5.66 -42.36
CA CYS A 709 -22.23 -5.33 -41.46
C CYS A 709 -22.28 -3.83 -41.16
N PHE A 710 -21.14 -3.24 -40.80
CA PHE A 710 -21.01 -1.81 -40.49
C PHE A 710 -21.38 -0.93 -41.70
N ASN A 711 -20.86 -1.23 -42.89
CA ASN A 711 -21.16 -0.48 -44.11
C ASN A 711 -22.66 -0.59 -44.47
N LEU A 712 -23.24 -1.79 -44.41
CA LEU A 712 -24.68 -1.99 -44.65
C LEU A 712 -25.54 -1.18 -43.67
N GLN A 713 -25.16 -1.10 -42.39
CA GLN A 713 -25.83 -0.27 -41.38
C GLN A 713 -25.67 1.24 -41.66
N CYS A 714 -24.49 1.68 -42.07
CA CYS A 714 -24.25 3.07 -42.47
C CYS A 714 -25.09 3.46 -43.69
N ASP A 715 -25.22 2.57 -44.68
CA ASP A 715 -26.06 2.79 -45.86
C ASP A 715 -27.55 2.89 -45.47
N THR A 716 -28.05 2.08 -44.53
CA THR A 716 -29.43 2.23 -44.01
C THR A 716 -29.66 3.60 -43.33
N HIS A 717 -28.64 4.20 -42.73
CA HIS A 717 -28.73 5.56 -42.16
C HIS A 717 -28.58 6.66 -43.22
N ARG A 718 -27.87 6.40 -44.32
CA ARG A 718 -27.72 7.32 -45.47
C ARG A 718 -28.98 7.40 -46.33
N ASP A 719 -29.63 6.27 -46.58
CA ASP A 719 -30.92 6.24 -47.27
C ASP A 719 -32.03 6.91 -46.45
N LYS A 720 -32.01 6.74 -45.12
CA LYS A 720 -32.92 7.49 -44.21
C LYS A 720 -32.73 9.02 -44.32
N SER A 721 -31.53 9.52 -44.64
CA SER A 721 -31.23 10.96 -44.67
C SER A 721 -31.41 11.64 -46.03
N THR A 722 -31.65 10.88 -47.11
CA THR A 722 -31.73 11.41 -48.49
C THR A 722 -33.10 11.26 -49.18
N MET A 723 -34.11 10.69 -48.52
CA MET A 723 -35.33 10.18 -49.18
C MET A 723 -36.64 10.98 -48.99
N THR A 724 -36.82 12.06 -49.75
CA THR A 724 -38.14 12.68 -49.98
C THR A 724 -38.93 11.98 -51.10
N ASN A 725 -40.23 11.75 -50.87
CA ASN A 725 -41.29 11.43 -51.85
C ASN A 725 -41.15 10.20 -52.80
N ASN A 726 -41.56 9.02 -52.32
CA ASN A 726 -42.35 7.98 -53.05
C ASN A 726 -42.51 6.73 -52.16
N SER A 727 -43.72 6.16 -52.01
CA SER A 727 -44.03 5.25 -50.89
C SER A 727 -43.84 3.73 -51.13
N GLU A 728 -44.02 3.22 -52.34
CA GLU A 728 -44.12 1.76 -52.54
C GLU A 728 -42.76 1.07 -52.69
N ASN A 729 -41.83 1.62 -53.49
CA ASN A 729 -40.45 1.12 -53.57
C ASN A 729 -39.66 1.26 -52.24
N LYS A 730 -40.16 2.07 -51.29
CA LYS A 730 -39.54 2.23 -49.95
C LYS A 730 -39.69 0.98 -49.08
N CYS A 731 -40.76 0.22 -49.22
CA CYS A 731 -41.02 -0.94 -48.35
C CYS A 731 -40.06 -2.09 -48.70
N GLN A 732 -40.04 -2.52 -49.97
CA GLN A 732 -39.21 -3.64 -50.43
C GLN A 732 -37.70 -3.40 -50.21
N THR A 733 -37.19 -2.20 -50.52
CA THR A 733 -35.75 -1.92 -50.39
C THR A 733 -35.29 -1.95 -48.93
N SER A 734 -36.11 -1.42 -48.01
CA SER A 734 -35.86 -1.42 -46.56
C SER A 734 -35.92 -2.83 -45.97
N GLU A 735 -36.87 -3.66 -46.42
CA GLU A 735 -36.97 -5.07 -46.00
C GLU A 735 -35.80 -5.92 -46.52
N ILE A 736 -35.35 -5.70 -47.76
CA ILE A 736 -34.19 -6.38 -48.33
C ILE A 736 -32.92 -6.03 -47.54
N LEU A 737 -32.68 -4.75 -47.21
CA LEU A 737 -31.51 -4.36 -46.40
C LEU A 737 -31.56 -4.97 -44.99
N LYS A 738 -32.72 -4.94 -44.31
CA LYS A 738 -32.87 -5.59 -43.00
C LYS A 738 -32.57 -7.09 -43.06
N LYS A 739 -33.09 -7.79 -44.07
CA LYS A 739 -32.87 -9.22 -44.26
C LYS A 739 -31.40 -9.56 -44.56
N ASN A 740 -30.70 -8.69 -45.28
CA ASN A 740 -29.25 -8.82 -45.51
C ASN A 740 -28.44 -8.59 -44.24
N ILE A 741 -28.83 -7.63 -43.38
CA ILE A 741 -28.20 -7.40 -42.07
C ILE A 741 -28.45 -8.61 -41.15
N GLU A 742 -29.67 -9.12 -41.08
CA GLU A 742 -29.99 -10.34 -40.29
C GLU A 742 -29.22 -11.57 -40.78
N GLN A 743 -29.05 -11.76 -42.09
CA GLN A 743 -28.23 -12.85 -42.63
C GLN A 743 -26.73 -12.69 -42.29
N ALA A 744 -26.22 -11.47 -42.32
CA ALA A 744 -24.83 -11.19 -41.96
C ALA A 744 -24.58 -11.38 -40.45
N GLU A 745 -25.50 -10.92 -39.59
CA GLU A 745 -25.49 -11.17 -38.14
C GLU A 745 -25.59 -12.67 -37.82
N GLN A 746 -26.45 -13.42 -38.53
CA GLN A 746 -26.53 -14.88 -38.38
C GLN A 746 -25.26 -15.61 -38.85
N SER A 747 -24.59 -15.11 -39.89
CA SER A 747 -23.28 -15.65 -40.32
C SER A 747 -22.17 -15.39 -39.30
N LEU A 748 -22.16 -14.21 -38.67
CA LEU A 748 -21.23 -13.89 -37.58
C LEU A 748 -21.51 -14.77 -36.34
N LEU A 749 -22.78 -14.92 -35.96
CA LEU A 749 -23.21 -15.81 -34.87
C LEU A 749 -22.93 -17.28 -35.17
N SER A 750 -22.99 -17.71 -36.44
CA SER A 750 -22.61 -19.06 -36.88
C SER A 750 -21.10 -19.30 -36.72
N LEU A 751 -20.26 -18.31 -37.04
CA LEU A 751 -18.82 -18.37 -36.76
C LEU A 751 -18.53 -18.49 -35.26
N HIS A 752 -19.25 -17.73 -34.41
CA HIS A 752 -19.04 -17.73 -32.97
C HIS A 752 -19.72 -18.91 -32.21
N SER A 753 -20.71 -19.58 -32.80
CA SER A 753 -21.45 -20.69 -32.16
C SER A 753 -20.97 -22.09 -32.54
N LYS A 754 -20.10 -22.20 -33.56
CA LYS A 754 -19.19 -23.34 -33.65
C LYS A 754 -18.29 -23.30 -32.42
N LYS A 755 -18.62 -24.15 -31.44
CA LYS A 755 -17.87 -24.30 -30.19
C LYS A 755 -16.38 -24.34 -30.48
N PHE A 756 -15.60 -23.69 -29.62
CA PHE A 756 -14.18 -23.98 -29.42
C PHE A 756 -14.02 -25.49 -29.47
N ASN A 757 -13.41 -26.02 -30.54
CA ASN A 757 -13.34 -27.46 -30.71
C ASN A 757 -12.37 -27.99 -29.66
N GLN A 758 -12.67 -29.13 -29.04
CA GLN A 758 -11.77 -29.79 -28.07
C GLN A 758 -10.36 -30.03 -28.65
N GLN A 759 -10.25 -30.06 -29.98
CA GLN A 759 -9.00 -30.15 -30.73
C GLN A 759 -8.12 -28.87 -30.64
N GLU A 760 -8.71 -27.66 -30.59
CA GLU A 760 -7.96 -26.40 -30.36
C GLU A 760 -7.55 -26.27 -28.87
N GLU A 761 -8.33 -26.81 -27.92
CA GLU A 761 -7.91 -26.95 -26.50
C GLU A 761 -6.73 -27.92 -26.34
N LEU A 762 -6.76 -29.06 -27.03
CA LEU A 762 -5.66 -30.03 -27.09
C LEU A 762 -4.40 -29.41 -27.72
N GLU A 763 -4.55 -28.59 -28.77
CA GLU A 763 -3.42 -27.88 -29.39
C GLU A 763 -2.80 -26.85 -28.44
N CYS A 764 -3.59 -26.06 -27.70
CA CYS A 764 -3.10 -25.18 -26.64
C CYS A 764 -2.37 -25.94 -25.52
N SER A 765 -2.94 -27.06 -25.03
CA SER A 765 -2.29 -27.87 -23.99
C SER A 765 -0.96 -28.48 -24.48
N SER A 766 -0.84 -28.80 -25.77
CA SER A 766 0.42 -29.27 -26.37
C SER A 766 1.45 -28.15 -26.54
N LEU A 767 1.01 -26.90 -26.70
CA LEU A 767 1.88 -25.71 -26.73
C LEU A 767 2.49 -25.45 -25.35
N ASP A 768 1.72 -25.57 -24.25
CA ASP A 768 2.25 -25.42 -22.89
C ASP A 768 3.32 -26.48 -22.54
N GLU A 769 3.09 -27.74 -22.93
CA GLU A 769 4.07 -28.82 -22.77
C GLU A 769 5.34 -28.58 -23.61
N TYR A 770 5.17 -28.00 -24.80
CA TYR A 770 6.29 -27.58 -25.67
C TYR A 770 7.07 -26.38 -25.10
N TYR A 771 6.41 -25.37 -24.53
CA TYR A 771 7.07 -24.26 -23.84
C TYR A 771 7.88 -24.74 -22.62
N SER A 772 7.32 -25.64 -21.81
CA SER A 772 8.04 -26.27 -20.70
C SER A 772 9.27 -27.03 -21.18
N THR A 773 9.18 -27.70 -22.34
CA THR A 773 10.30 -28.43 -22.95
C THR A 773 11.40 -27.48 -23.46
N ILE A 774 11.04 -26.36 -24.10
CA ILE A 774 12.00 -25.32 -24.51
C ILE A 774 12.70 -24.70 -23.29
N GLU A 775 11.95 -24.35 -22.25
CA GLU A 775 12.51 -23.76 -21.02
C GLU A 775 13.55 -24.71 -20.39
N LYS A 776 13.25 -26.01 -20.38
CA LYS A 776 14.15 -27.06 -19.89
C LYS A 776 15.41 -27.21 -20.78
N HIS A 777 15.28 -27.04 -22.10
CA HIS A 777 16.43 -27.04 -23.01
C HIS A 777 17.33 -25.82 -22.82
N ILE A 778 16.75 -24.62 -22.71
CA ILE A 778 17.49 -23.37 -22.44
C ILE A 778 18.26 -23.46 -21.12
N LYS A 779 17.62 -23.97 -20.05
CA LYS A 779 18.29 -24.20 -18.75
C LYS A 779 19.46 -25.18 -18.85
N ASN A 780 19.34 -26.23 -19.67
CA ASN A 780 20.41 -27.21 -19.87
C ASN A 780 21.58 -26.66 -20.71
N ASP A 781 21.31 -25.88 -21.76
CA ASP A 781 22.37 -25.28 -22.58
C ASP A 781 23.07 -24.13 -21.85
N TYR A 782 22.34 -23.32 -21.07
CA TYR A 782 22.95 -22.36 -20.15
C TYR A 782 23.91 -23.06 -19.18
N ARG A 783 23.47 -24.17 -18.58
CA ARG A 783 24.29 -24.99 -17.67
C ARG A 783 25.52 -25.61 -18.35
N ARG A 784 25.43 -25.98 -19.64
CA ARG A 784 26.59 -26.42 -20.44
C ARG A 784 27.57 -25.27 -20.69
N GLN A 785 27.07 -24.09 -21.07
CA GLN A 785 27.91 -22.91 -21.28
C GLN A 785 28.59 -22.47 -19.98
N THR A 786 27.89 -22.48 -18.84
CA THR A 786 28.50 -22.23 -17.52
C THR A 786 29.61 -23.24 -17.23
N ASN A 787 29.34 -24.55 -17.35
CA ASN A 787 30.35 -25.58 -17.13
C ASN A 787 31.55 -25.47 -18.09
N GLN A 788 31.35 -24.98 -19.31
CA GLN A 788 32.41 -24.79 -20.30
C GLN A 788 33.25 -23.54 -19.99
N ILE A 789 32.63 -22.47 -19.50
CA ILE A 789 33.30 -21.28 -18.98
C ILE A 789 34.10 -21.63 -17.70
N ASP A 790 33.51 -22.36 -16.76
CA ASP A 790 34.18 -22.82 -15.54
C ASP A 790 35.40 -23.69 -15.87
N LYS A 791 35.35 -24.47 -16.95
CA LYS A 791 36.48 -25.27 -17.42
C LYS A 791 37.59 -24.41 -18.06
N ILE A 792 37.22 -23.39 -18.84
CA ILE A 792 38.16 -22.38 -19.38
C ILE A 792 38.78 -21.50 -18.28
N LEU A 793 38.12 -21.39 -17.12
CA LEU A 793 38.65 -20.71 -15.93
C LEU A 793 39.52 -21.61 -15.03
N GLN A 794 39.58 -22.91 -15.32
CA GLN A 794 40.42 -23.91 -14.62
C GLN A 794 41.65 -24.35 -15.43
N GLU A 795 41.63 -24.16 -16.75
CA GLU A 795 42.75 -24.34 -17.68
C GLU A 795 43.65 -23.08 -17.74
#